data_AF-A0A8D0EVR5-F1
#
_entry.id   AF-A0A8D0EVR5-F1
#
_cell.length_a   1.000
_cell.length_b   1.000
_cell.length_c   1.000
_cell.angle_alpha   90.00
_cell.angle_beta   90.00
_cell.angle_gamma   90.00
#
_symmetry.space_group_name_H-M   'P 1'
#
loop_
_entity.id
_entity.type
_entity.pdbx_description
1 polymer ?
#
loop_
_entity_poly.entity_id
_entity_poly.type
_entity_poly.pdbx_seq_one_letter_code
_entity_poly.pdbx_strand_id
1 'polypeptide(L)'
;MARLWRWLLALVLGGAALAPGSAFNLDAERPAVYSGPEGSYFGFAVDFFAPDPSSIFLLVGAPKANTTQHNIVEGGQVLKCNWNSNRNCQPIIFDSTGNRDFAPDDPLEFKSHQWFGASVRSKNDKILACAPLYHWRTETKQEREPVGTCYLLAGSKSVEYAPCRSTTIDADGQGFCQGGFSIDFTKGDRVLLGGPGSFYWQGQLISDRVTEIVAKYDSKVYSTKYDDQLATRPASAAFDDSYLGYSVAVGDFSGDGIEDFVSGVPRAARTLGMVSIYNGKNMSSMYNFTGEQMAAYFGYSVAATDINGDNYTDLFIGAPLFMDRGSDGKLQEVGQVSICLQRASGGFQITKLNGFEIFARFSSSIAPLGDLDQDGFNDIAVAAPYGGEDKRGLVYIYNGRANGLNAVPSQILEGQWAARTMPPSFGYSLKGATDVDRNGYPDLIVGAFGVDTAILYRARPVIRVNAALEVNPTILNPENKACSLSDVKVSCFKVKFCLKADGKGKLPNSLNFQVELLLDKLKQKGAIRRALFLHSKQPSHSKNMTITKGGKMNCEELDAFLRDESEFRDKLTPITIFMEYRLDYRTAADATGLHPILNQFTPANMSRQAHILLDCGDDNICKPKLEVSVESDQKQIYIGDDNPLTLIVSAQNQGEGAYEAELFVIVPPEADFIGVVRNNEALARLSCAFKTENQTRMVVCDLGNPMKAGTKLLAGLRFSVHQQSEMDTSVKFDLQIRSSNLYDNLSPVAFYQADLAILAAVEIRGVSSPDHIFLPIANWQPKENPETEDDIGPLVQHIYELRNNGPSAFSKVMMTVQWPYKYKNYTLLYIVQYEIDGPMNCTSDMEINPLKIKISASKDDDKNETLSREDNRDHRISQRDVTAVEGDVHTLGCGTADCLKIVCQVGHLERGKSAILYLKSRLWTQTFMNKENQNHSYSLKSSASFNVIEFPYKNLSFEDIHNSTVVTTNITWGIQPQPMPVPVWVIILAVLAGLLLLAVLVFVMYRMGFFKRVRPPQEEQEREQLQPHENGEGTSEA
;
A
#
# COMPACT_ATOMS: atom_id res chain seq x y z
N MET A 1 -33.77 21.01 26.68
CA MET A 1 -32.94 19.81 26.38
C MET A 1 -31.92 20.04 25.26
N ALA A 2 -32.23 20.72 24.15
CA ALA A 2 -31.26 21.01 23.07
C ALA A 2 -30.09 21.95 23.45
N ARG A 3 -30.23 22.81 24.47
CA ARG A 3 -29.13 23.64 24.98
C ARG A 3 -28.15 22.89 25.90
N LEU A 4 -28.59 21.88 26.64
CA LEU A 4 -27.68 21.05 27.46
C LEU A 4 -26.80 20.15 26.58
N TRP A 5 -27.31 19.70 25.44
CA TRP A 5 -26.53 18.91 24.48
C TRP A 5 -25.42 19.70 23.79
N ARG A 6 -25.60 21.00 23.55
CA ARG A 6 -24.52 21.85 23.02
C ARG A 6 -23.39 22.09 24.02
N TRP A 7 -23.71 22.14 25.32
CA TRP A 7 -22.69 22.28 26.37
C TRP A 7 -21.96 20.95 26.67
N LEU A 8 -22.65 19.80 26.55
CA LEU A 8 -22.02 18.48 26.66
C LEU A 8 -21.15 18.14 25.45
N LEU A 9 -21.53 18.52 24.22
CA LEU A 9 -20.63 18.36 23.06
C LEU A 9 -19.39 19.23 23.15
N ALA A 10 -19.50 20.46 23.69
CA ALA A 10 -18.35 21.35 23.89
C ALA A 10 -17.37 20.82 24.97
N LEU A 11 -17.87 20.09 25.97
CA LEU A 11 -17.03 19.45 27.00
C LEU A 11 -16.39 18.14 26.54
N VAL A 12 -16.97 17.43 25.59
CA VAL A 12 -16.39 16.21 24.99
C VAL A 12 -15.39 16.55 23.87
N LEU A 13 -15.59 17.67 23.15
CA LEU A 13 -14.63 18.16 22.14
C LEU A 13 -13.49 19.02 22.73
N GLY A 14 -13.62 19.53 23.95
CA GLY A 14 -12.55 20.26 24.65
C GLY A 14 -11.49 19.39 25.31
N GLY A 15 -11.60 18.06 25.23
CA GLY A 15 -10.67 17.10 25.84
C GLY A 15 -9.59 16.55 24.90
N ALA A 16 -9.63 16.91 23.62
CA ALA A 16 -8.61 16.56 22.62
C ALA A 16 -7.81 17.80 22.22
N ALA A 17 -7.41 18.61 23.20
CA ALA A 17 -6.22 19.43 23.02
C ALA A 17 -5.05 18.45 22.87
N LEU A 18 -4.68 18.15 21.62
CA LEU A 18 -3.39 17.59 21.27
C LEU A 18 -2.37 18.27 22.18
N ALA A 19 -1.64 17.48 22.96
CA ALA A 19 -0.43 17.96 23.58
C ALA A 19 0.39 18.67 22.48
N PRO A 20 1.00 19.84 22.75
CA PRO A 20 1.85 20.50 21.78
C PRO A 20 2.79 19.43 21.22
N GLY A 21 2.80 19.30 19.89
CA GLY A 21 3.32 18.14 19.17
C GLY A 21 4.59 17.61 19.81
N SER A 22 4.66 16.28 19.97
CA SER A 22 5.89 15.62 20.38
C SER A 22 6.99 16.09 19.44
N ALA A 23 7.85 16.99 19.91
CA ALA A 23 9.02 17.40 19.19
C ALA A 23 10.02 16.27 19.36
N PHE A 24 10.41 15.59 18.30
CA PHE A 24 11.75 15.03 18.27
C PHE A 24 12.64 15.97 17.45
N ASN A 25 13.94 15.76 17.40
CA ASN A 25 14.93 16.73 17.84
C ASN A 25 15.17 18.03 17.03
N LEU A 26 14.41 18.42 15.99
CA LEU A 26 14.60 19.75 15.38
C LEU A 26 14.08 20.90 16.27
N ASP A 27 14.85 21.98 16.41
CA ASP A 27 14.47 23.18 17.15
C ASP A 27 13.51 24.07 16.34
N ALA A 28 12.22 23.94 16.66
CA ALA A 28 11.16 24.77 16.08
C ALA A 28 10.96 26.11 16.82
N GLU A 29 11.55 26.31 18.00
CA GLU A 29 11.36 27.55 18.77
C GLU A 29 12.21 28.70 18.22
N ARG A 30 13.43 28.42 17.75
CA ARG A 30 14.38 29.45 17.29
C ARG A 30 15.06 29.10 15.95
N PRO A 31 14.30 28.82 14.88
CA PRO A 31 14.88 28.59 13.58
C PRO A 31 15.54 29.87 13.02
N ALA A 32 16.52 29.71 12.14
CA ALA A 32 17.06 30.84 11.39
C ALA A 32 16.22 31.09 10.14
N VAL A 33 15.73 32.31 9.99
CA VAL A 33 14.86 32.73 8.89
C VAL A 33 15.63 33.66 7.97
N TYR A 34 15.58 33.38 6.67
CA TYR A 34 16.17 34.14 5.59
C TYR A 34 15.07 34.60 4.64
N SER A 35 15.14 35.83 4.17
CA SER A 35 14.14 36.38 3.23
C SER A 35 14.82 36.99 2.02
N GLY A 36 14.20 36.82 0.86
CA GLY A 36 14.61 37.42 -0.40
C GLY A 36 13.72 38.59 -0.82
N PRO A 37 13.98 39.15 -2.02
CA PRO A 37 13.10 40.15 -2.63
C PRO A 37 11.69 39.60 -2.86
N GLU A 38 10.67 40.43 -2.64
CA GLU A 38 9.27 40.04 -2.83
C GLU A 38 8.98 39.66 -4.30
N GLY A 39 8.28 38.55 -4.50
CA GLY A 39 7.91 38.03 -5.82
C GLY A 39 9.05 37.34 -6.58
N SER A 40 10.24 37.25 -5.98
CA SER A 40 11.40 36.58 -6.58
C SER A 40 11.34 35.05 -6.51
N TYR A 41 10.39 34.52 -5.74
CA TYR A 41 10.26 33.12 -5.36
C TYR A 41 11.50 32.60 -4.62
N PHE A 42 12.07 33.45 -3.75
CA PHE A 42 13.18 33.05 -2.89
C PHE A 42 12.77 31.86 -2.01
N GLY A 43 13.50 30.75 -2.10
CA GLY A 43 13.15 29.50 -1.43
C GLY A 43 12.50 28.46 -2.35
N PHE A 44 12.43 28.71 -3.66
CA PHE A 44 11.93 27.73 -4.62
C PHE A 44 12.84 26.49 -4.71
N ALA A 45 14.15 26.70 -4.60
CA ALA A 45 15.15 25.65 -4.44
C ALA A 45 16.10 26.01 -3.30
N VAL A 46 16.51 25.00 -2.52
CA VAL A 46 17.45 25.16 -1.40
C VAL A 46 18.49 24.06 -1.43
N ASP A 47 19.72 24.38 -1.04
CA ASP A 47 20.79 23.41 -0.79
C ASP A 47 21.79 23.94 0.25
N PHE A 48 22.61 23.06 0.82
CA PHE A 48 23.79 23.46 1.58
C PHE A 48 24.98 23.67 0.66
N PHE A 49 25.94 24.51 1.06
CA PHE A 49 27.23 24.68 0.40
C PHE A 49 28.36 24.67 1.42
N ALA A 50 29.21 23.65 1.32
CA ALA A 50 30.33 23.41 2.21
C ALA A 50 31.63 23.29 1.37
N PRO A 51 32.22 24.43 0.93
CA PRO A 51 33.44 24.44 0.12
C PRO A 51 34.66 23.93 0.89
N ASP A 52 34.65 24.08 2.22
CA ASP A 52 35.69 23.62 3.11
C ASP A 52 35.07 23.17 4.46
N PRO A 53 35.77 22.36 5.26
CA PRO A 53 35.22 21.87 6.54
C PRO A 53 34.94 22.97 7.57
N SER A 54 35.45 24.19 7.35
CA SER A 54 35.36 25.32 8.28
C SER A 54 34.23 26.32 7.96
N SER A 55 33.67 26.29 6.75
CA SER A 55 32.65 27.24 6.29
C SER A 55 31.46 26.51 5.67
N ILE A 56 30.27 26.72 6.23
CA ILE A 56 29.01 26.19 5.67
C ILE A 56 28.05 27.35 5.42
N PHE A 57 27.48 27.36 4.22
CA PHE A 57 26.53 28.35 3.75
C PHE A 57 25.25 27.67 3.28
N LEU A 58 24.17 28.45 3.19
CA LEU A 58 22.95 28.01 2.54
C LEU A 58 22.92 28.60 1.13
N LEU A 59 22.45 27.83 0.16
CA LEU A 59 22.13 28.29 -1.17
C LEU A 59 20.62 28.36 -1.32
N VAL A 60 20.14 29.48 -1.83
CA VAL A 60 18.71 29.69 -2.06
C VAL A 60 18.49 30.20 -3.47
N GLY A 61 17.70 29.45 -4.24
CA GLY A 61 17.24 29.84 -5.56
C GLY A 61 16.08 30.83 -5.50
N ALA A 62 16.14 31.86 -6.35
CA ALA A 62 15.11 32.89 -6.52
C ALA A 62 14.84 33.07 -8.02
N PRO A 63 14.07 32.16 -8.66
CA PRO A 63 13.95 32.05 -10.11
C PRO A 63 13.30 33.26 -10.79
N LYS A 64 12.56 34.10 -10.06
CA LYS A 64 11.94 35.32 -10.58
C LYS A 64 12.63 36.60 -10.13
N ALA A 65 13.80 36.51 -9.51
CA ALA A 65 14.55 37.69 -9.10
C ALA A 65 14.94 38.55 -10.31
N ASN A 66 14.82 39.87 -10.15
CA ASN A 66 15.44 40.82 -11.07
C ASN A 66 16.95 40.87 -10.83
N THR A 67 17.71 40.98 -11.91
CA THR A 67 19.17 41.00 -11.89
C THR A 67 19.71 42.32 -12.48
N THR A 68 21.02 42.52 -12.40
CA THR A 68 21.70 43.66 -13.04
C THR A 68 22.04 43.40 -14.51
N GLN A 69 21.58 42.29 -15.09
CA GLN A 69 21.85 41.95 -16.49
C GLN A 69 21.15 42.95 -17.42
N HIS A 70 21.85 43.37 -18.46
CA HIS A 70 21.35 44.40 -19.37
C HIS A 70 20.10 43.94 -20.13
N ASN A 71 19.00 44.70 -20.02
CA ASN A 71 17.70 44.45 -20.66
C ASN A 71 17.07 43.08 -20.34
N ILE A 72 17.38 42.49 -19.19
CA ILE A 72 16.77 41.22 -18.75
C ILE A 72 15.79 41.48 -17.61
N VAL A 73 14.58 40.92 -17.72
CA VAL A 73 13.52 41.00 -16.71
C VAL A 73 13.33 39.63 -16.08
N GLU A 74 13.27 39.57 -14.74
CA GLU A 74 13.12 38.32 -13.98
C GLU A 74 14.04 37.20 -14.49
N GLY A 75 15.33 37.53 -14.70
CA GLY A 75 16.33 36.55 -15.14
C GLY A 75 16.54 35.43 -14.12
N GLY A 76 16.26 35.69 -12.85
CA GLY A 76 16.49 34.77 -11.73
C GLY A 76 17.93 34.82 -11.21
N GLN A 77 18.12 34.42 -9.96
CA GLN A 77 19.45 34.36 -9.33
C GLN A 77 19.51 33.29 -8.24
N VAL A 78 20.73 32.96 -7.81
CA VAL A 78 21.00 32.12 -6.63
C VAL A 78 21.75 32.93 -5.60
N LEU A 79 21.31 32.86 -4.35
CA LEU A 79 21.88 33.60 -3.24
C LEU A 79 22.64 32.65 -2.31
N LYS A 80 23.82 33.08 -1.86
CA LYS A 80 24.59 32.45 -0.80
C LYS A 80 24.30 33.17 0.51
N CYS A 81 23.75 32.45 1.48
CA CYS A 81 23.38 32.98 2.78
C CYS A 81 24.35 32.51 3.87
N ASN A 82 24.79 33.46 4.70
CA ASN A 82 25.63 33.17 5.85
C ASN A 82 24.78 32.66 7.01
N TRP A 83 25.21 31.53 7.60
CA TRP A 83 24.61 31.02 8.84
C TRP A 83 24.81 31.95 10.05
N ASN A 84 25.91 32.70 10.08
CA ASN A 84 26.24 33.61 11.18
C ASN A 84 25.15 34.66 11.45
N SER A 85 25.17 35.24 12.66
CA SER A 85 24.11 36.07 13.26
C SER A 85 23.48 37.16 12.37
N ASN A 86 24.18 37.66 11.36
CA ASN A 86 23.69 38.71 10.45
C ASN A 86 22.73 38.20 9.36
N ARG A 87 22.56 36.86 9.20
CA ARG A 87 21.62 36.21 8.27
C ARG A 87 21.58 36.82 6.86
N ASN A 88 22.74 37.31 6.40
CA ASN A 88 22.86 38.05 5.15
C ASN A 88 22.96 37.08 3.96
N CYS A 89 22.22 37.36 2.90
CA CYS A 89 22.24 36.62 1.64
C CYS A 89 22.80 37.49 0.52
N GLN A 90 23.79 36.98 -0.20
CA GLN A 90 24.43 37.68 -1.31
C GLN A 90 24.23 36.90 -2.62
N PRO A 91 23.85 37.56 -3.73
CA PRO A 91 23.74 36.90 -5.02
C PRO A 91 25.11 36.41 -5.50
N ILE A 92 25.16 35.19 -6.04
CA ILE A 92 26.34 34.65 -6.70
C ILE A 92 26.31 35.09 -8.17
N ILE A 93 27.41 35.65 -8.66
CA ILE A 93 27.53 36.10 -10.05
C ILE A 93 27.97 34.93 -10.92
N PHE A 94 27.01 34.28 -11.59
CA PHE A 94 27.27 33.23 -12.58
C PHE A 94 27.46 33.81 -13.99
N ASP A 95 26.57 34.72 -14.36
CA ASP A 95 26.56 35.46 -15.62
C ASP A 95 26.05 36.89 -15.35
N SER A 96 26.74 37.88 -15.90
CA SER A 96 26.37 39.30 -15.80
C SER A 96 25.95 39.89 -17.14
N THR A 97 25.98 39.09 -18.21
CA THR A 97 25.67 39.51 -19.58
C THR A 97 24.17 39.43 -19.87
N GLY A 98 23.72 40.28 -20.81
CA GLY A 98 22.37 40.19 -21.39
C GLY A 98 22.28 39.09 -22.44
N ASN A 99 21.37 39.23 -23.40
CA ASN A 99 21.27 38.30 -24.51
C ASN A 99 22.47 38.46 -25.46
N ARG A 100 23.05 37.35 -25.91
CA ARG A 100 23.91 37.31 -27.10
C ARG A 100 23.08 37.54 -28.36
N ASP A 101 23.69 38.13 -29.39
CA ASP A 101 23.05 38.43 -30.67
C ASP A 101 23.53 37.47 -31.77
N PHE A 102 22.60 37.00 -32.61
CA PHE A 102 22.90 36.23 -33.81
C PHE A 102 23.33 37.17 -34.94
N ALA A 103 22.60 38.28 -35.07
CA ALA A 103 22.87 39.40 -35.95
C ALA A 103 22.44 40.71 -35.23
N PRO A 104 22.84 41.91 -35.69
CA PRO A 104 22.38 43.16 -35.10
C PRO A 104 20.85 43.22 -35.03
N ASP A 105 20.31 43.57 -33.85
CA ASP A 105 18.87 43.58 -33.53
C ASP A 105 18.16 42.20 -33.63
N ASP A 106 18.91 41.09 -33.63
CA ASP A 106 18.39 39.72 -33.68
C ASP A 106 19.01 38.86 -32.56
N PRO A 107 18.36 38.80 -31.37
CA PRO A 107 18.88 38.06 -30.22
C PRO A 107 18.98 36.56 -30.49
N LEU A 108 20.14 35.97 -30.18
CA LEU A 108 20.38 34.53 -30.28
C LEU A 108 19.76 33.75 -29.10
N GLU A 109 19.65 34.39 -27.95
CA GLU A 109 19.11 33.81 -26.72
C GLU A 109 18.19 34.79 -26.00
N PHE A 110 17.34 34.26 -25.12
CA PHE A 110 16.41 35.07 -24.33
C PHE A 110 16.46 34.66 -22.87
N LYS A 111 17.12 35.50 -22.06
CA LYS A 111 17.31 35.27 -20.61
C LYS A 111 16.19 35.82 -19.75
N SER A 112 15.30 36.66 -20.27
CA SER A 112 14.15 37.17 -19.51
C SER A 112 13.17 36.04 -19.18
N HIS A 113 12.75 35.95 -17.91
CA HIS A 113 11.91 34.87 -17.38
C HIS A 113 12.47 33.45 -17.58
N GLN A 114 13.79 33.30 -17.66
CA GLN A 114 14.44 32.00 -17.86
C GLN A 114 14.38 31.07 -16.63
N TRP A 115 13.94 31.59 -15.48
CA TRP A 115 13.85 30.86 -14.22
C TRP A 115 15.21 30.38 -13.68
N PHE A 116 16.26 31.20 -13.79
CA PHE A 116 17.58 30.83 -13.27
C PHE A 116 17.56 30.74 -11.74
N GLY A 117 17.97 29.59 -11.21
CA GLY A 117 17.87 29.25 -9.79
C GLY A 117 16.59 28.48 -9.43
N ALA A 118 15.83 28.01 -10.42
CA ALA A 118 14.72 27.08 -10.18
C ALA A 118 15.19 25.70 -9.68
N SER A 119 16.43 25.33 -10.02
CA SER A 119 17.10 24.16 -9.46
C SER A 119 18.53 24.55 -9.08
N VAL A 120 18.96 24.08 -7.90
CA VAL A 120 20.28 24.39 -7.32
C VAL A 120 20.79 23.14 -6.64
N ARG A 121 22.03 22.75 -6.96
CA ARG A 121 22.76 21.69 -6.27
C ARG A 121 24.19 22.11 -6.00
N SER A 122 24.74 21.65 -4.89
CA SER A 122 26.16 21.81 -4.62
C SER A 122 26.83 20.49 -4.25
N LYS A 123 28.13 20.42 -4.53
CA LYS A 123 28.99 19.34 -4.08
C LYS A 123 30.40 19.88 -3.89
N ASN A 124 30.91 19.78 -2.66
CA ASN A 124 32.20 20.34 -2.27
C ASN A 124 32.27 21.85 -2.61
N ASP A 125 33.26 22.26 -3.41
CA ASP A 125 33.49 23.62 -3.86
C ASP A 125 32.72 24.01 -5.14
N LYS A 126 31.84 23.12 -5.64
CA LYS A 126 31.10 23.31 -6.89
C LYS A 126 29.64 23.61 -6.63
N ILE A 127 29.09 24.52 -7.42
CA ILE A 127 27.66 24.88 -7.41
C ILE A 127 27.14 24.79 -8.84
N LEU A 128 26.07 24.04 -9.04
CA LEU A 128 25.32 23.97 -10.29
C LEU A 128 23.94 24.62 -10.09
N ALA A 129 23.61 25.57 -10.93
CA ALA A 129 22.32 26.24 -10.94
C ALA A 129 21.77 26.30 -12.36
N CYS A 130 20.47 26.07 -12.54
CA CYS A 130 19.87 26.02 -13.87
C CYS A 130 18.73 27.00 -14.09
N ALA A 131 18.50 27.30 -15.36
CA ALA A 131 17.43 28.10 -15.93
C ALA A 131 16.62 27.24 -16.91
N PRO A 132 15.65 26.45 -16.43
CA PRO A 132 14.93 25.48 -17.26
C PRO A 132 14.07 26.14 -18.36
N LEU A 133 13.69 27.42 -18.19
CA LEU A 133 12.91 28.20 -19.16
C LEU A 133 13.78 29.15 -19.98
N TYR A 134 15.11 28.96 -20.00
CA TYR A 134 15.98 29.67 -20.93
C TYR A 134 15.61 29.30 -22.37
N HIS A 135 15.39 30.33 -23.20
CA HIS A 135 15.01 30.15 -24.60
C HIS A 135 16.17 30.44 -25.55
N TRP A 136 16.19 29.70 -26.66
CA TRP A 136 17.21 29.72 -27.68
C TRP A 136 16.60 29.92 -29.06
N ARG A 137 17.22 30.76 -29.90
CA ARG A 137 16.72 31.06 -31.24
C ARG A 137 16.97 29.96 -32.27
N THR A 138 17.99 29.13 -32.07
CA THR A 138 18.66 28.30 -33.10
C THR A 138 19.51 29.13 -34.08
N GLU A 139 20.54 28.48 -34.64
CA GLU A 139 21.45 29.09 -35.63
C GLU A 139 20.93 28.97 -37.07
N THR A 140 19.90 28.15 -37.30
CA THR A 140 19.39 27.82 -38.64
C THR A 140 18.10 28.56 -38.99
N LYS A 141 17.21 28.78 -38.01
CA LYS A 141 15.92 29.46 -38.19
C LYS A 141 15.63 30.38 -37.01
N GLN A 142 14.67 31.29 -37.17
CA GLN A 142 14.25 32.18 -36.09
C GLN A 142 13.18 31.48 -35.25
N GLU A 143 13.59 30.83 -34.18
CA GLU A 143 12.69 30.14 -33.24
C GLU A 143 12.80 30.76 -31.84
N ARG A 144 12.04 30.20 -30.90
CA ARG A 144 12.17 30.50 -29.48
C ARG A 144 11.94 29.22 -28.68
N GLU A 145 12.95 28.37 -28.69
CA GLU A 145 12.93 27.02 -28.13
C GLU A 145 13.41 27.01 -26.67
N PRO A 146 12.63 26.51 -25.70
CA PRO A 146 13.04 26.45 -24.29
C PRO A 146 13.98 25.27 -24.02
N VAL A 147 15.19 25.33 -24.56
CA VAL A 147 16.20 24.26 -24.42
C VAL A 147 16.67 24.08 -22.98
N GLY A 148 16.63 25.15 -22.17
CA GLY A 148 17.20 25.20 -20.83
C GLY A 148 18.73 25.32 -20.83
N THR A 149 19.29 25.89 -19.75
CA THR A 149 20.75 26.01 -19.56
C THR A 149 21.11 25.94 -18.08
N CYS A 150 22.34 25.53 -17.77
CA CYS A 150 22.88 25.54 -16.42
C CYS A 150 24.22 26.27 -16.37
N TYR A 151 24.56 26.80 -15.20
CA TYR A 151 25.86 27.39 -14.91
C TYR A 151 26.52 26.62 -13.78
N LEU A 152 27.73 26.12 -14.03
CA LEU A 152 28.56 25.44 -13.07
C LEU A 152 29.66 26.39 -12.60
N LEU A 153 29.65 26.71 -11.31
CA LEU A 153 30.72 27.41 -10.64
C LEU A 153 31.66 26.38 -10.01
N ALA A 154 32.93 26.36 -10.44
CA ALA A 154 33.99 25.53 -9.86
C ALA A 154 35.14 26.45 -9.42
N GLY A 155 35.28 26.65 -8.10
CA GLY A 155 36.17 27.68 -7.55
C GLY A 155 35.72 29.08 -7.97
N SER A 156 36.55 29.80 -8.74
CA SER A 156 36.22 31.12 -9.30
C SER A 156 35.80 31.08 -10.78
N LYS A 157 35.83 29.92 -11.43
CA LYS A 157 35.49 29.77 -12.85
C LYS A 157 34.02 29.39 -12.99
N SER A 158 33.25 30.23 -13.67
CA SER A 158 31.87 29.95 -14.08
C SER A 158 31.89 29.42 -15.52
N VAL A 159 31.23 28.29 -15.77
CA VAL A 159 31.07 27.71 -17.11
C VAL A 159 29.60 27.42 -17.39
N GLU A 160 29.18 27.62 -18.64
CA GLU A 160 27.82 27.29 -19.09
C GLU A 160 27.76 25.82 -19.52
N TYR A 161 26.80 25.08 -19.00
CA TYR A 161 26.49 23.69 -19.33
C TYR A 161 25.06 23.60 -19.85
N ALA A 162 24.90 23.49 -21.16
CA ALA A 162 23.61 23.47 -21.85
C ALA A 162 23.53 22.28 -22.81
N PRO A 163 23.44 21.03 -22.32
CA PRO A 163 23.59 19.84 -23.16
C PRO A 163 22.44 19.66 -24.18
N CYS A 164 21.26 20.21 -23.91
CA CYS A 164 20.13 20.21 -24.84
C CYS A 164 20.20 21.31 -25.90
N ARG A 165 21.06 22.32 -25.73
CA ARG A 165 21.35 23.30 -26.76
C ARG A 165 22.31 22.67 -27.77
N SER A 166 21.75 21.94 -28.72
CA SER A 166 22.49 21.15 -29.70
C SER A 166 21.97 21.38 -31.13
N THR A 167 22.49 20.62 -32.08
CA THR A 167 22.02 20.64 -33.47
C THR A 167 20.68 19.91 -33.66
N THR A 168 20.23 19.13 -32.67
CA THR A 168 18.90 18.49 -32.70
C THR A 168 17.88 19.47 -32.11
N ILE A 169 17.43 20.39 -32.95
CA ILE A 169 16.45 21.43 -32.64
C ILE A 169 15.01 20.87 -32.67
N ASP A 170 14.01 21.74 -32.52
CA ASP A 170 12.58 21.40 -32.61
C ASP A 170 12.06 20.44 -31.52
N ALA A 171 10.75 20.22 -31.52
CA ALA A 171 10.06 19.38 -30.54
C ALA A 171 10.39 17.89 -30.73
N ASP A 172 10.64 17.42 -31.97
CA ASP A 172 11.08 16.04 -32.24
C ASP A 172 12.52 15.78 -31.77
N GLY A 173 13.32 16.85 -31.58
CA GLY A 173 14.66 16.82 -31.00
C GLY A 173 14.70 17.27 -29.54
N GLN A 174 15.58 18.23 -29.25
CA GLN A 174 15.84 18.75 -27.90
C GLN A 174 15.45 20.23 -27.74
N GLY A 175 14.77 20.83 -28.72
CA GLY A 175 14.40 22.25 -28.68
C GLY A 175 13.57 22.62 -27.44
N PHE A 176 12.64 21.74 -27.05
CA PHE A 176 11.78 21.95 -25.88
C PHE A 176 12.28 21.24 -24.61
N CYS A 177 13.55 20.79 -24.59
CA CYS A 177 14.10 19.95 -23.53
C CYS A 177 13.87 20.48 -22.10
N GLN A 178 13.98 21.80 -21.89
CA GLN A 178 14.00 22.42 -20.58
C GLN A 178 15.06 21.82 -19.65
N GLY A 179 16.25 21.59 -20.20
CA GLY A 179 17.36 20.97 -19.50
C GLY A 179 17.74 21.70 -18.23
N GLY A 180 17.86 20.95 -17.12
CA GLY A 180 18.10 21.50 -15.80
C GLY A 180 16.85 21.70 -14.96
N PHE A 181 15.69 21.22 -15.44
CA PHE A 181 14.45 21.18 -14.66
C PHE A 181 14.66 20.48 -13.30
N SER A 182 15.40 19.38 -13.32
CA SER A 182 15.90 18.70 -12.13
C SER A 182 17.37 18.32 -12.33
N ILE A 183 18.17 18.36 -11.26
CA ILE A 183 19.61 18.09 -11.29
C ILE A 183 20.07 17.40 -10.01
N ASP A 184 21.14 16.61 -10.13
CA ASP A 184 21.84 16.04 -8.98
C ASP A 184 23.34 15.79 -9.28
N PHE A 185 24.13 15.54 -8.23
CA PHE A 185 25.52 15.11 -8.34
C PHE A 185 25.71 13.69 -7.82
N THR A 186 26.40 12.85 -8.58
CA THR A 186 26.85 11.55 -8.06
C THR A 186 28.10 11.70 -7.18
N LYS A 187 28.38 10.72 -6.32
CA LYS A 187 29.64 10.55 -5.57
C LYS A 187 30.87 10.59 -6.48
N GLY A 188 30.77 10.06 -7.70
CA GLY A 188 31.81 10.07 -8.73
C GLY A 188 32.06 11.43 -9.41
N ASP A 189 31.45 12.51 -8.93
CA ASP A 189 31.62 13.89 -9.45
C ASP A 189 31.12 14.04 -10.90
N ARG A 190 29.94 13.45 -11.12
CA ARG A 190 29.19 13.50 -12.36
C ARG A 190 27.87 14.25 -12.12
N VAL A 191 27.46 15.07 -13.07
CA VAL A 191 26.15 15.73 -13.06
C VAL A 191 25.13 14.78 -13.64
N LEU A 192 23.96 14.69 -13.04
CA LEU A 192 22.75 14.14 -13.64
C LEU A 192 21.77 15.30 -13.88
N LEU A 193 21.23 15.39 -15.09
CA LEU A 193 20.34 16.47 -15.51
C LEU A 193 19.09 15.88 -16.17
N GLY A 194 17.93 16.34 -15.71
CA GLY A 194 16.62 16.04 -16.29
C GLY A 194 16.16 17.12 -17.27
N GLY A 195 15.65 16.68 -18.42
CA GLY A 195 15.08 17.49 -19.48
C GLY A 195 13.71 16.93 -19.91
N PRO A 196 12.61 17.29 -19.22
CA PRO A 196 11.30 16.64 -19.42
C PRO A 196 10.65 16.89 -20.79
N GLY A 197 11.13 17.86 -21.57
CA GLY A 197 10.50 18.22 -22.84
C GLY A 197 11.18 17.71 -24.12
N SER A 198 12.29 16.96 -24.00
CA SER A 198 12.94 16.37 -25.18
C SER A 198 12.05 15.33 -25.86
N PHE A 199 12.14 15.23 -27.18
CA PHE A 199 11.48 14.23 -28.03
C PHE A 199 9.96 14.20 -27.80
N TYR A 200 9.23 15.24 -28.20
CA TYR A 200 7.79 15.40 -27.99
C TYR A 200 7.38 15.16 -26.52
N TRP A 201 8.14 15.75 -25.60
CA TRP A 201 7.90 15.62 -24.16
C TRP A 201 7.95 14.18 -23.62
N GLN A 202 8.58 13.24 -24.32
CA GLN A 202 9.02 11.97 -23.73
C GLN A 202 9.88 12.24 -22.50
N GLY A 203 10.78 13.21 -22.64
CA GLY A 203 11.77 13.61 -21.64
C GLY A 203 13.11 12.87 -21.79
N GLN A 204 14.12 13.37 -21.09
CA GLN A 204 15.49 12.90 -21.25
C GLN A 204 16.28 13.01 -19.94
N LEU A 205 17.19 12.06 -19.73
CA LEU A 205 18.29 12.18 -18.78
C LEU A 205 19.59 12.35 -19.52
N ILE A 206 20.40 13.29 -19.06
CA ILE A 206 21.76 13.53 -19.55
C ILE A 206 22.68 13.58 -18.34
N SER A 207 23.81 12.90 -18.44
CA SER A 207 24.81 12.90 -17.39
C SER A 207 26.19 13.10 -17.97
N ASP A 208 26.98 13.97 -17.36
CA ASP A 208 28.31 14.37 -17.81
C ASP A 208 29.27 14.55 -16.64
N ARG A 209 30.56 14.27 -16.87
CA ARG A 209 31.60 14.46 -15.85
C ARG A 209 31.88 15.94 -15.64
N VAL A 210 31.94 16.38 -14.38
CA VAL A 210 32.22 17.79 -14.05
C VAL A 210 33.54 18.25 -14.64
N THR A 211 34.57 17.40 -14.63
CA THR A 211 35.88 17.69 -15.22
C THR A 211 35.80 17.98 -16.73
N GLU A 212 34.97 17.26 -17.48
CA GLU A 212 34.77 17.51 -18.91
C GLU A 212 34.00 18.80 -19.16
N ILE A 213 32.94 19.07 -18.38
CA ILE A 213 32.15 20.30 -18.48
C ILE A 213 33.08 21.53 -18.37
N VAL A 214 33.99 21.53 -17.40
CA VAL A 214 34.92 22.65 -17.18
C VAL A 214 36.04 22.71 -18.23
N ALA A 215 36.54 21.55 -18.67
CA ALA A 215 37.68 21.46 -19.59
C ALA A 215 37.31 21.80 -21.04
N LYS A 216 36.12 21.38 -21.50
CA LYS A 216 35.66 21.60 -22.89
C LYS A 216 34.86 22.88 -23.10
N TYR A 217 34.60 23.64 -22.04
CA TYR A 217 33.89 24.90 -22.15
C TYR A 217 34.65 25.91 -23.01
N ASP A 218 34.02 26.35 -24.10
CA ASP A 218 34.45 27.47 -24.94
C ASP A 218 33.27 28.42 -25.15
N SER A 219 33.43 29.67 -24.69
CA SER A 219 32.42 30.73 -24.83
C SER A 219 31.97 31.02 -26.28
N LYS A 220 32.77 30.62 -27.28
CA LYS A 220 32.48 30.82 -28.71
C LYS A 220 31.71 29.65 -29.33
N VAL A 221 31.60 28.53 -28.62
CA VAL A 221 30.92 27.33 -29.10
C VAL A 221 29.62 27.15 -28.32
N TYR A 222 28.48 27.33 -28.99
CA TYR A 222 27.18 27.24 -28.34
C TYR A 222 26.69 25.80 -28.13
N SER A 223 27.14 24.87 -28.99
CA SER A 223 26.80 23.44 -28.96
C SER A 223 28.04 22.58 -28.68
N THR A 224 28.38 22.41 -27.39
CA THR A 224 29.55 21.62 -26.96
C THR A 224 29.22 20.12 -26.90
N LYS A 225 30.09 19.28 -27.45
CA LYS A 225 30.01 17.81 -27.33
C LYS A 225 30.99 17.29 -26.28
N TYR A 226 30.47 16.57 -25.29
CA TYR A 226 31.25 15.91 -24.23
C TYR A 226 31.54 14.46 -24.65
N ASP A 227 32.73 13.94 -24.35
CA ASP A 227 33.16 12.64 -24.90
C ASP A 227 32.52 11.48 -24.14
N ASP A 228 32.49 11.56 -22.81
CA ASP A 228 31.94 10.51 -21.95
C ASP A 228 30.45 10.73 -21.63
N GLN A 229 29.70 11.47 -22.43
CA GLN A 229 28.29 11.78 -22.16
C GLN A 229 27.42 10.52 -22.13
N LEU A 230 26.58 10.41 -21.09
CA LEU A 230 25.55 9.39 -21.00
C LEU A 230 24.20 10.06 -21.15
N ALA A 231 23.38 9.62 -22.11
CA ALA A 231 22.07 10.20 -22.34
C ALA A 231 21.05 9.14 -22.76
N THR A 232 19.80 9.30 -22.32
CA THR A 232 18.69 8.52 -22.87
C THR A 232 18.37 8.98 -24.30
N ARG A 233 17.79 8.06 -25.08
CA ARG A 233 17.54 8.22 -26.52
C ARG A 233 16.04 8.33 -26.80
N PRO A 234 15.64 8.90 -27.95
CA PRO A 234 14.23 8.95 -28.34
C PRO A 234 13.64 7.54 -28.45
N ALA A 235 12.39 7.41 -28.02
CA ALA A 235 11.59 6.20 -28.09
C ALA A 235 10.43 6.36 -29.09
N SER A 236 9.53 5.37 -29.18
CA SER A 236 8.33 5.47 -29.99
C SER A 236 7.36 6.53 -29.45
N ALA A 237 6.51 7.07 -30.33
CA ALA A 237 5.51 8.08 -29.97
C ALA A 237 4.52 7.66 -28.86
N ALA A 238 4.45 6.38 -28.53
CA ALA A 238 3.66 5.88 -27.40
C ALA A 238 4.16 6.39 -26.04
N PHE A 239 5.40 6.89 -25.97
CA PHE A 239 6.02 7.46 -24.77
C PHE A 239 6.00 8.99 -24.75
N ASP A 240 5.43 9.65 -25.77
CA ASP A 240 5.30 11.11 -25.80
C ASP A 240 4.53 11.60 -24.57
N ASP A 241 4.76 12.86 -24.18
CA ASP A 241 4.14 13.50 -23.02
C ASP A 241 4.37 12.78 -21.67
N SER A 242 5.43 12.00 -21.52
CA SER A 242 5.74 11.25 -20.29
C SER A 242 6.50 12.06 -19.22
N TYR A 243 7.27 13.06 -19.64
CA TYR A 243 8.10 13.92 -18.78
C TYR A 243 9.23 13.21 -18.01
N LEU A 244 9.99 12.32 -18.65
CA LEU A 244 11.20 11.75 -18.07
C LEU A 244 12.20 12.85 -17.66
N GLY A 245 12.68 12.81 -16.42
CA GLY A 245 13.58 13.84 -15.88
C GLY A 245 12.84 14.97 -15.16
N TYR A 246 11.56 14.78 -14.83
CA TYR A 246 10.80 15.73 -14.00
C TYR A 246 11.42 15.86 -12.60
N SER A 247 11.84 14.74 -12.01
CA SER A 247 12.61 14.71 -10.77
C SER A 247 13.73 13.69 -10.89
N VAL A 248 14.88 13.94 -10.27
CA VAL A 248 16.03 13.03 -10.29
C VAL A 248 16.58 12.80 -8.88
N ALA A 249 17.17 11.62 -8.69
CA ALA A 249 17.98 11.26 -7.54
C ALA A 249 19.06 10.26 -7.98
N VAL A 250 20.04 10.02 -7.11
CA VAL A 250 21.17 9.12 -7.37
C VAL A 250 21.36 8.15 -6.20
N GLY A 251 21.74 6.91 -6.50
CA GLY A 251 21.92 5.85 -5.50
C GLY A 251 22.43 4.57 -6.14
N ASP A 252 23.10 3.69 -5.39
CA ASP A 252 23.59 2.42 -5.94
C ASP A 252 22.51 1.35 -5.82
N PHE A 253 21.99 0.90 -6.96
CA PHE A 253 20.98 -0.16 -7.06
C PHE A 253 21.51 -1.42 -7.77
N SER A 254 22.73 -1.35 -8.32
CA SER A 254 23.39 -2.42 -9.05
C SER A 254 24.37 -3.22 -8.19
N GLY A 255 24.84 -2.64 -7.08
CA GLY A 255 25.85 -3.21 -6.19
C GLY A 255 27.28 -3.09 -6.72
N ASP A 256 27.53 -2.25 -7.74
CA ASP A 256 28.86 -2.05 -8.33
C ASP A 256 29.65 -0.88 -7.70
N GLY A 257 29.05 -0.17 -6.73
CA GLY A 257 29.64 0.98 -6.04
C GLY A 257 29.58 2.29 -6.84
N ILE A 258 28.99 2.28 -8.04
CA ILE A 258 28.69 3.46 -8.84
C ILE A 258 27.23 3.82 -8.60
N GLU A 259 26.95 5.09 -8.36
CA GLU A 259 25.56 5.53 -8.21
C GLU A 259 24.85 5.52 -9.58
N ASP A 260 23.72 4.83 -9.59
CA ASP A 260 22.75 4.74 -10.66
C ASP A 260 21.80 5.95 -10.63
N PHE A 261 21.08 6.16 -11.72
CA PHE A 261 20.22 7.31 -11.94
C PHE A 261 18.75 6.95 -11.75
N VAL A 262 18.08 7.63 -10.82
CA VAL A 262 16.64 7.50 -10.61
C VAL A 262 15.95 8.70 -11.24
N SER A 263 14.87 8.47 -11.99
CA SER A 263 14.10 9.55 -12.59
C SER A 263 12.60 9.31 -12.52
N GLY A 264 11.90 10.37 -12.12
CA GLY A 264 10.44 10.45 -12.15
C GLY A 264 9.91 10.77 -13.53
N VAL A 265 8.84 10.08 -13.91
CA VAL A 265 8.18 10.13 -15.21
C VAL A 265 6.66 10.24 -14.98
N PRO A 266 6.18 11.37 -14.41
CA PRO A 266 4.86 11.46 -13.78
C PRO A 266 3.67 11.29 -14.73
N ARG A 267 3.87 11.42 -16.05
CA ARG A 267 2.81 11.26 -17.04
C ARG A 267 2.88 9.96 -17.83
N ALA A 268 3.89 9.13 -17.60
CA ALA A 268 4.01 7.83 -18.25
C ALA A 268 2.82 6.89 -18.00
N ALA A 269 2.71 5.87 -18.84
CA ALA A 269 1.68 4.82 -18.76
C ALA A 269 0.25 5.40 -18.64
N ARG A 270 -0.09 6.36 -19.52
CA ARG A 270 -1.38 7.08 -19.52
C ARG A 270 -1.63 7.82 -18.20
N THR A 271 -0.65 8.57 -17.71
CA THR A 271 -0.71 9.34 -16.45
C THR A 271 -0.83 8.52 -15.17
N LEU A 272 -0.63 7.20 -15.20
CA LEU A 272 -0.36 6.42 -13.98
C LEU A 272 0.91 6.91 -13.29
N GLY A 273 1.87 7.40 -14.09
CA GLY A 273 3.18 7.85 -13.64
C GLY A 273 4.12 6.67 -13.42
N MET A 274 5.40 6.90 -13.68
CA MET A 274 6.46 5.91 -13.50
C MET A 274 7.68 6.51 -12.83
N VAL A 275 8.52 5.64 -12.25
CA VAL A 275 9.90 5.96 -11.87
C VAL A 275 10.81 4.91 -12.48
N SER A 276 11.84 5.36 -13.19
CA SER A 276 12.79 4.50 -13.88
C SER A 276 14.18 4.65 -13.28
N ILE A 277 14.86 3.52 -13.06
CA ILE A 277 16.25 3.45 -12.63
C ILE A 277 17.11 3.06 -13.83
N TYR A 278 18.16 3.84 -14.10
CA TYR A 278 19.14 3.62 -15.14
C TYR A 278 20.52 3.40 -14.55
N ASN A 279 21.28 2.48 -15.12
CA ASN A 279 22.63 2.18 -14.65
C ASN A 279 23.57 3.38 -14.84
N GLY A 280 24.31 3.74 -13.79
CA GLY A 280 25.17 4.92 -13.74
C GLY A 280 26.38 4.89 -14.68
N LYS A 281 26.73 3.70 -15.20
CA LYS A 281 27.89 3.47 -16.07
C LYS A 281 27.55 3.59 -17.55
N ASN A 282 26.35 3.20 -17.96
CA ASN A 282 26.00 3.06 -19.39
C ASN A 282 24.57 3.54 -19.76
N MET A 283 23.78 4.06 -18.81
CA MET A 283 22.39 4.50 -19.01
C MET A 283 21.41 3.38 -19.43
N SER A 284 21.72 2.11 -19.13
CA SER A 284 20.78 1.00 -19.38
C SER A 284 19.66 0.98 -18.35
N SER A 285 18.41 0.79 -18.78
CA SER A 285 17.27 0.62 -17.86
C SER A 285 17.43 -0.62 -16.98
N MET A 286 17.18 -0.47 -15.68
CA MET A 286 17.29 -1.53 -14.68
C MET A 286 15.93 -1.90 -14.09
N TYR A 287 15.28 -0.94 -13.44
CA TYR A 287 14.02 -1.15 -12.73
C TYR A 287 13.02 -0.06 -13.11
N ASN A 288 11.75 -0.43 -13.15
CA ASN A 288 10.63 0.50 -13.38
C ASN A 288 9.58 0.29 -12.30
N PHE A 289 9.12 1.38 -11.71
CA PHE A 289 7.98 1.44 -10.80
C PHE A 289 6.84 2.15 -11.50
N THR A 290 5.63 1.65 -11.37
CA THR A 290 4.43 2.25 -11.99
C THR A 290 3.44 2.62 -10.90
N GLY A 291 2.87 3.81 -10.96
CA GLY A 291 1.84 4.26 -10.04
C GLY A 291 0.53 3.46 -10.22
N GLU A 292 -0.27 3.42 -9.17
CA GLU A 292 -1.52 2.63 -9.17
C GLU A 292 -2.76 3.46 -9.54
N GLN A 293 -2.65 4.78 -9.54
CA GLN A 293 -3.76 5.70 -9.78
C GLN A 293 -3.36 6.76 -10.81
N MET A 294 -4.17 6.88 -11.86
CA MET A 294 -3.98 7.89 -12.90
C MET A 294 -4.10 9.30 -12.32
N ALA A 295 -3.34 10.24 -12.86
CA ALA A 295 -3.29 11.64 -12.45
C ALA A 295 -2.79 11.92 -11.00
N ALA A 296 -2.38 10.88 -10.26
CA ALA A 296 -1.77 11.05 -8.93
C ALA A 296 -0.36 11.69 -8.98
N TYR A 297 0.19 11.82 -10.20
CA TYR A 297 1.50 12.42 -10.47
C TYR A 297 2.65 11.63 -9.82
N PHE A 298 2.56 10.30 -9.84
CA PHE A 298 3.56 9.39 -9.27
C PHE A 298 4.92 9.57 -9.95
N GLY A 299 5.94 9.94 -9.16
CA GLY A 299 7.24 10.38 -9.67
C GLY A 299 7.40 11.90 -9.74
N TYR A 300 6.56 12.66 -9.02
CA TYR A 300 6.74 14.11 -8.85
C TYR A 300 8.04 14.46 -8.12
N SER A 301 8.35 13.69 -7.08
CA SER A 301 9.58 13.79 -6.30
C SER A 301 10.14 12.40 -6.06
N VAL A 302 11.46 12.26 -6.14
CA VAL A 302 12.18 11.03 -5.82
C VAL A 302 13.30 11.33 -4.84
N ALA A 303 13.57 10.40 -3.93
CA ALA A 303 14.71 10.48 -3.01
C ALA A 303 15.31 9.09 -2.81
N ALA A 304 16.60 9.02 -2.56
CA ALA A 304 17.34 7.79 -2.38
C ALA A 304 18.20 7.88 -1.11
N THR A 305 18.03 6.94 -0.18
CA THR A 305 18.81 6.85 1.08
C THR A 305 18.62 5.48 1.71
N ASP A 306 19.64 4.96 2.39
CA ASP A 306 19.53 3.76 3.23
C ASP A 306 18.75 4.10 4.51
N ILE A 307 17.49 3.65 4.65
CA ILE A 307 16.63 4.00 5.79
C ILE A 307 16.67 2.97 6.91
N ASN A 308 17.12 1.74 6.61
CA ASN A 308 17.07 0.60 7.52
C ASN A 308 18.44 0.17 8.03
N GLY A 309 19.51 0.86 7.62
CA GLY A 309 20.88 0.67 8.08
C GLY A 309 21.53 -0.62 7.58
N ASP A 310 21.09 -1.15 6.43
CA ASP A 310 21.63 -2.38 5.84
C ASP A 310 22.68 -2.15 4.73
N ASN A 311 23.05 -0.88 4.49
CA ASN A 311 23.94 -0.38 3.42
C ASN A 311 23.40 -0.53 1.99
N TYR A 312 22.12 -0.87 1.80
CA TYR A 312 21.46 -0.77 0.50
C TYR A 312 20.71 0.54 0.36
N THR A 313 20.62 1.07 -0.86
CA THR A 313 19.95 2.36 -1.07
C THR A 313 18.45 2.12 -1.24
N ASP A 314 17.63 2.67 -0.36
CA ASP A 314 16.17 2.60 -0.50
C ASP A 314 15.65 3.77 -1.33
N LEU A 315 14.55 3.52 -2.05
CA LEU A 315 13.92 4.50 -2.94
C LEU A 315 12.59 5.00 -2.37
N PHE A 316 12.39 6.31 -2.40
CA PHE A 316 11.15 6.98 -2.01
C PHE A 316 10.56 7.71 -3.21
N ILE A 317 9.26 7.50 -3.45
CA ILE A 317 8.55 8.05 -4.61
C ILE A 317 7.31 8.82 -4.15
N GLY A 318 7.22 10.09 -4.53
CA GLY A 318 6.07 10.95 -4.23
C GLY A 318 5.00 10.91 -5.32
N ALA A 319 3.75 10.80 -4.90
CA ALA A 319 2.53 10.97 -5.68
C ALA A 319 1.61 11.98 -4.95
N PRO A 320 1.88 13.30 -5.05
CA PRO A 320 1.25 14.31 -4.22
C PRO A 320 -0.24 14.51 -4.48
N LEU A 321 -0.75 14.05 -5.63
CA LEU A 321 -2.17 14.16 -6.00
C LEU A 321 -2.92 12.84 -5.82
N PHE A 322 -2.32 11.86 -5.12
CA PHE A 322 -2.96 10.58 -4.85
C PHE A 322 -4.23 10.76 -4.02
N MET A 323 -5.31 10.11 -4.45
CA MET A 323 -6.57 10.05 -3.73
C MET A 323 -6.73 8.72 -3.02
N ASP A 324 -6.83 8.75 -1.70
CA ASP A 324 -7.20 7.57 -0.91
C ASP A 324 -8.72 7.48 -0.73
N ARG A 325 -9.18 6.37 -0.16
CA ARG A 325 -10.57 6.23 0.25
C ARG A 325 -10.68 6.59 1.72
N GLY A 326 -11.35 7.70 2.01
CA GLY A 326 -11.64 8.11 3.37
C GLY A 326 -12.57 7.13 4.09
N SER A 327 -12.80 7.38 5.38
CA SER A 327 -13.72 6.56 6.20
C SER A 327 -15.17 6.51 5.68
N ASP A 328 -15.58 7.49 4.87
CA ASP A 328 -16.87 7.55 4.17
C ASP A 328 -16.87 6.79 2.82
N GLY A 329 -15.74 6.20 2.44
CA GLY A 329 -15.55 5.44 1.20
C GLY A 329 -15.32 6.30 -0.05
N LYS A 330 -15.31 7.64 0.07
CA LYS A 330 -15.10 8.57 -1.04
C LYS A 330 -13.62 8.82 -1.29
N LEU A 331 -13.31 9.21 -2.52
CA LEU A 331 -11.96 9.63 -2.92
C LEU A 331 -11.63 10.99 -2.31
N GLN A 332 -10.46 11.08 -1.67
CA GLN A 332 -9.94 12.30 -1.04
C GLN A 332 -8.47 12.47 -1.44
N GLU A 333 -8.12 13.58 -2.11
CA GLU A 333 -6.72 13.87 -2.48
C GLU A 333 -5.91 14.13 -1.22
N VAL A 334 -5.08 13.19 -0.81
CA VAL A 334 -4.24 13.31 0.39
C VAL A 334 -2.74 13.29 0.07
N GLY A 335 -2.37 12.74 -1.09
CA GLY A 335 -0.99 12.46 -1.45
C GLY A 335 -0.46 11.16 -0.83
N GLN A 336 0.54 10.56 -1.46
CA GLN A 336 1.13 9.29 -1.03
C GLN A 336 2.64 9.25 -1.29
N VAL A 337 3.38 8.56 -0.43
CA VAL A 337 4.77 8.14 -0.65
C VAL A 337 4.79 6.61 -0.81
N SER A 338 5.47 6.12 -1.85
CA SER A 338 5.88 4.72 -1.95
C SER A 338 7.32 4.57 -1.44
N ILE A 339 7.53 3.63 -0.53
CA ILE A 339 8.81 3.34 0.13
C ILE A 339 9.25 1.97 -0.36
N CYS A 340 10.31 1.94 -1.18
CA CYS A 340 10.84 0.76 -1.84
C CYS A 340 12.17 0.38 -1.18
N LEU A 341 12.11 -0.55 -0.21
CA LEU A 341 13.31 -1.05 0.49
C LEU A 341 14.07 -2.03 -0.41
N GLN A 342 15.35 -1.76 -0.68
CA GLN A 342 16.15 -2.64 -1.51
C GLN A 342 16.55 -3.90 -0.74
N ARG A 343 16.57 -5.06 -1.41
CA ARG A 343 16.98 -6.34 -0.81
C ARG A 343 18.22 -6.91 -1.48
N ALA A 344 19.10 -7.51 -0.69
CA ALA A 344 20.34 -8.15 -1.16
C ALA A 344 20.10 -9.26 -2.21
N SER A 345 18.93 -9.92 -2.19
CA SER A 345 18.53 -10.94 -3.16
C SER A 345 18.22 -10.38 -4.56
N GLY A 346 18.23 -9.06 -4.72
CA GLY A 346 17.62 -8.37 -5.85
C GLY A 346 16.12 -8.13 -5.61
N GLY A 347 15.61 -7.01 -6.12
CA GLY A 347 14.22 -6.59 -5.94
C GLY A 347 13.99 -5.63 -4.77
N PHE A 348 12.73 -5.23 -4.60
CA PHE A 348 12.31 -4.22 -3.62
C PHE A 348 11.12 -4.71 -2.79
N GLN A 349 11.15 -4.46 -1.48
CA GLN A 349 9.97 -4.55 -0.63
C GLN A 349 9.28 -3.18 -0.59
N ILE A 350 8.05 -3.12 -1.08
CA ILE A 350 7.32 -1.86 -1.23
C ILE A 350 6.28 -1.71 -0.12
N THR A 351 6.30 -0.57 0.54
CA THR A 351 5.27 -0.12 1.48
C THR A 351 4.78 1.27 1.09
N LYS A 352 3.61 1.69 1.60
CA LYS A 352 2.99 2.97 1.25
C LYS A 352 2.69 3.78 2.49
N LEU A 353 2.75 5.09 2.34
CA LEU A 353 2.47 6.07 3.39
C LEU A 353 1.57 7.17 2.81
N ASN A 354 0.35 7.28 3.32
CA ASN A 354 -0.60 8.31 2.87
C ASN A 354 -0.44 9.60 3.67
N GLY A 355 -0.82 10.72 3.07
CA GLY A 355 -0.98 12.00 3.76
C GLY A 355 -2.18 12.01 4.70
N PHE A 356 -2.17 12.99 5.62
CA PHE A 356 -3.20 13.10 6.67
C PHE A 356 -4.29 14.14 6.35
N GLU A 357 -4.05 15.04 5.39
CA GLU A 357 -4.92 16.18 5.11
C GLU A 357 -5.27 16.28 3.62
N ILE A 358 -6.52 16.67 3.34
CA ILE A 358 -7.04 16.78 1.99
C ILE A 358 -6.47 18.02 1.28
N PHE A 359 -6.03 17.87 0.04
CA PHE A 359 -5.40 18.88 -0.81
C PHE A 359 -4.11 19.48 -0.24
N ALA A 360 -3.52 18.85 0.78
CA ALA A 360 -2.27 19.29 1.38
C ALA A 360 -1.05 18.96 0.51
N ARG A 361 -1.23 18.04 -0.45
CA ARG A 361 -0.20 17.52 -1.37
C ARG A 361 1.00 16.94 -0.65
N PHE A 362 0.73 16.04 0.30
CA PHE A 362 1.76 15.25 0.97
C PHE A 362 2.62 14.54 -0.07
N SER A 363 3.94 14.55 0.11
CA SER A 363 4.95 14.07 -0.85
C SER A 363 5.27 14.98 -2.03
N SER A 364 4.99 16.29 -1.91
CA SER A 364 5.52 17.27 -2.87
C SER A 364 7.05 17.43 -2.78
N SER A 365 7.62 17.21 -1.60
CA SER A 365 9.07 17.18 -1.43
C SER A 365 9.43 16.09 -0.45
N ILE A 366 10.50 15.37 -0.75
CA ILE A 366 11.06 14.30 0.07
C ILE A 366 12.55 14.59 0.20
N ALA A 367 13.05 14.75 1.41
CA ALA A 367 14.46 15.05 1.66
C ALA A 367 15.06 14.07 2.67
N PRO A 368 16.10 13.31 2.28
CA PRO A 368 16.94 12.59 3.23
C PRO A 368 17.57 13.55 4.23
N LEU A 369 17.53 13.19 5.51
CA LEU A 369 18.10 13.98 6.60
C LEU A 369 19.43 13.41 7.10
N GLY A 370 19.79 12.20 6.67
CA GLY A 370 20.80 11.40 7.37
C GLY A 370 20.25 10.96 8.74
N ASP A 371 21.13 10.50 9.63
CA ASP A 371 20.77 10.11 10.99
C ASP A 371 20.53 11.36 11.86
N LEU A 372 19.26 11.80 11.94
CA LEU A 372 18.84 13.06 12.54
C LEU A 372 18.90 13.02 14.06
N ASP A 373 18.59 11.89 14.72
CA ASP A 373 18.72 11.72 16.18
C ASP A 373 19.96 10.91 16.61
N GLN A 374 20.83 10.57 15.67
CA GLN A 374 22.05 9.82 15.90
C GLN A 374 21.80 8.42 16.47
N ASP A 375 20.70 7.79 16.07
CA ASP A 375 20.26 6.49 16.57
C ASP A 375 20.90 5.28 15.89
N GLY A 376 21.52 5.50 14.72
CA GLY A 376 22.14 4.49 13.88
C GLY A 376 21.43 4.25 12.55
N PHE A 377 20.25 4.86 12.32
CA PHE A 377 19.48 4.76 11.09
C PHE A 377 19.29 6.13 10.47
N ASN A 378 19.16 6.23 9.15
CA ASN A 378 18.86 7.52 8.52
C ASN A 378 17.37 7.84 8.62
N ASP A 379 17.05 9.13 8.57
CA ASP A 379 15.72 9.69 8.67
C ASP A 379 15.36 10.50 7.43
N ILE A 380 14.07 10.81 7.29
CA ILE A 380 13.54 11.53 6.12
C ILE A 380 12.50 12.58 6.51
N ALA A 381 12.49 13.68 5.77
CA ALA A 381 11.43 14.69 5.83
C ALA A 381 10.52 14.58 4.61
N VAL A 382 9.21 14.63 4.82
CA VAL A 382 8.19 14.65 3.76
C VAL A 382 7.30 15.87 3.94
N ALA A 383 7.14 16.68 2.88
CA ALA A 383 6.34 17.90 2.93
C ALA A 383 4.91 17.71 2.42
N ALA A 384 3.99 18.47 3.02
CA ALA A 384 2.66 18.76 2.53
C ALA A 384 2.50 20.30 2.46
N PRO A 385 2.96 20.96 1.38
CA PRO A 385 3.15 22.41 1.35
C PRO A 385 1.89 23.26 1.48
N TYR A 386 0.72 22.62 1.39
CA TYR A 386 -0.60 23.27 1.48
C TYR A 386 -1.45 22.72 2.63
N GLY A 387 -0.85 21.95 3.54
CA GLY A 387 -1.49 21.44 4.76
C GLY A 387 -1.43 22.43 5.93
N GLY A 388 -1.99 21.99 7.06
CA GLY A 388 -2.10 22.75 8.28
C GLY A 388 -3.23 23.78 8.24
N GLU A 389 -3.49 24.39 9.40
CA GLU A 389 -4.43 25.51 9.48
C GLU A 389 -3.99 26.64 8.52
N ASP A 390 -4.97 27.28 7.87
CA ASP A 390 -4.77 28.29 6.83
C ASP A 390 -3.91 27.86 5.62
N LYS A 391 -3.65 26.55 5.44
CA LYS A 391 -2.83 26.00 4.35
C LYS A 391 -1.43 26.61 4.28
N ARG A 392 -0.83 26.87 5.45
CA ARG A 392 0.52 27.48 5.55
C ARG A 392 1.63 26.51 5.15
N GLY A 393 1.36 25.20 5.18
CA GLY A 393 2.28 24.13 4.84
C GLY A 393 2.81 23.39 6.06
N LEU A 394 3.05 22.09 5.90
CA LEU A 394 3.56 21.18 6.93
C LEU A 394 4.76 20.40 6.41
N VAL A 395 5.69 20.07 7.31
CA VAL A 395 6.78 19.12 7.06
C VAL A 395 6.77 18.06 8.15
N TYR A 396 6.64 16.79 7.74
CA TYR A 396 6.60 15.63 8.61
C TYR A 396 7.98 14.99 8.65
N ILE A 397 8.48 14.70 9.85
CA ILE A 397 9.76 14.00 10.04
C ILE A 397 9.47 12.55 10.44
N TYR A 398 10.11 11.62 9.73
CA TYR A 398 9.95 10.18 9.95
C TYR A 398 11.30 9.55 10.24
N ASN A 399 11.33 8.73 11.30
CA ASN A 399 12.55 8.04 11.70
C ASN A 399 12.76 6.71 10.99
N GLY A 400 14.01 6.39 10.67
CA GLY A 400 14.44 5.06 10.26
C GLY A 400 14.46 4.06 11.42
N ARG A 401 14.50 2.78 11.09
CA ARG A 401 14.75 1.66 12.02
C ARG A 401 15.12 0.42 11.22
N ALA A 402 15.63 -0.61 11.89
CA ALA A 402 16.03 -1.88 11.24
C ALA A 402 14.96 -2.51 10.32
N ASN A 403 13.67 -2.28 10.59
CA ASN A 403 12.56 -2.82 9.79
C ASN A 403 12.10 -1.88 8.64
N GLY A 404 12.84 -0.81 8.34
CA GLY A 404 12.45 0.24 7.40
C GLY A 404 11.97 1.51 8.11
N LEU A 405 11.19 2.35 7.42
CA LEU A 405 10.70 3.61 7.98
C LEU A 405 9.65 3.38 9.09
N ASN A 406 9.69 4.17 10.16
CA ASN A 406 8.57 4.27 11.09
C ASN A 406 7.45 5.10 10.44
N ALA A 407 6.28 4.48 10.24
CA ALA A 407 5.14 5.15 9.55
C ALA A 407 4.48 6.27 10.38
N VAL A 408 4.77 6.37 11.68
CA VAL A 408 4.28 7.46 12.53
C VAL A 408 5.31 8.59 12.53
N PRO A 409 4.94 9.82 12.12
CA PRO A 409 5.87 10.94 12.16
C PRO A 409 6.19 11.29 13.60
N SER A 410 7.47 11.48 13.88
CA SER A 410 8.00 11.79 15.21
C SER A 410 8.04 13.29 15.50
N GLN A 411 7.97 14.13 14.47
CA GLN A 411 7.81 15.57 14.59
C GLN A 411 7.06 16.13 13.38
N ILE A 412 6.31 17.20 13.59
CA ILE A 412 5.68 18.01 12.53
C ILE A 412 6.16 19.45 12.68
N LEU A 413 6.66 20.04 11.59
CA LEU A 413 7.02 21.45 11.50
C LEU A 413 5.92 22.20 10.76
N GLU A 414 5.47 23.31 11.34
CA GLU A 414 4.37 24.13 10.82
C GLU A 414 4.86 25.43 10.18
N GLY A 415 4.29 25.79 9.03
CA GLY A 415 4.55 27.06 8.37
C GLY A 415 4.05 28.26 9.20
N GLN A 416 4.95 29.21 9.48
CA GLN A 416 4.64 30.37 10.33
C GLN A 416 4.09 31.58 9.55
N TRP A 417 4.19 31.57 8.23
CA TRP A 417 3.84 32.70 7.36
C TRP A 417 2.49 32.46 6.68
N ALA A 418 1.64 33.49 6.67
CA ALA A 418 0.38 33.46 5.94
C ALA A 418 0.59 33.81 4.45
N ALA A 419 -0.34 33.36 3.61
CA ALA A 419 -0.35 33.70 2.19
C ALA A 419 -0.41 35.21 1.97
N ARG A 420 0.25 35.69 0.90
CA ARG A 420 0.05 37.05 0.37
C ARG A 420 -0.87 36.97 -0.85
N THR A 421 -0.29 36.84 -2.04
CA THR A 421 -1.01 36.61 -3.30
C THR A 421 -1.06 35.13 -3.71
N MET A 422 -0.13 34.33 -3.20
CA MET A 422 0.02 32.89 -3.45
C MET A 422 0.18 32.16 -2.09
N PRO A 423 -0.19 30.87 -1.98
CA PRO A 423 0.08 30.10 -0.76
C PRO A 423 1.57 30.11 -0.40
N PRO A 424 1.94 30.14 0.89
CA PRO A 424 3.34 30.21 1.32
C PRO A 424 4.19 29.07 0.75
N SER A 425 3.57 27.91 0.59
CA SER A 425 4.20 26.72 0.02
C SER A 425 5.41 26.27 0.85
N PHE A 426 5.31 26.37 2.17
CA PHE A 426 6.33 25.93 3.12
C PHE A 426 6.54 24.42 3.00
N GLY A 427 7.76 24.00 2.68
CA GLY A 427 8.08 22.59 2.41
C GLY A 427 8.07 22.23 0.93
N TYR A 428 7.79 23.15 0.01
CA TYR A 428 7.87 22.86 -1.42
C TYR A 428 9.28 22.44 -1.86
N SER A 429 10.31 22.99 -1.21
CA SER A 429 11.70 22.54 -1.33
C SER A 429 12.29 22.25 0.04
N LEU A 430 13.09 21.20 0.12
CA LEU A 430 13.71 20.71 1.35
C LEU A 430 15.16 20.29 1.06
N LYS A 431 16.04 20.45 2.04
CA LYS A 431 17.39 19.84 2.04
C LYS A 431 17.85 19.55 3.46
N GLY A 432 18.28 18.32 3.71
CA GLY A 432 18.87 17.90 5.00
C GLY A 432 20.29 17.36 4.87
N ALA A 433 20.66 16.46 5.79
CA ALA A 433 21.92 15.68 5.77
C ALA A 433 23.21 16.50 5.91
N THR A 434 23.15 17.72 6.46
CA THR A 434 24.33 18.56 6.72
C THR A 434 24.23 19.21 8.10
N ASP A 435 25.26 19.01 8.92
CA ASP A 435 25.42 19.67 10.23
C ASP A 435 26.06 21.06 10.05
N VAL A 436 25.26 22.11 10.15
CA VAL A 436 25.65 23.50 9.86
C VAL A 436 26.44 24.13 11.01
N ASP A 437 26.18 23.69 12.24
CA ASP A 437 26.70 24.31 13.47
C ASP A 437 27.70 23.43 14.24
N ARG A 438 28.01 22.26 13.68
CA ARG A 438 28.96 21.27 14.19
C ARG A 438 28.59 20.76 15.58
N ASN A 439 27.30 20.57 15.83
CA ASN A 439 26.83 19.98 17.07
C ASN A 439 26.82 18.43 17.02
N GLY A 440 27.08 17.83 15.85
CA GLY A 440 27.11 16.39 15.62
C GLY A 440 25.79 15.82 15.10
N TYR A 441 24.82 16.65 14.75
CA TYR A 441 23.50 16.27 14.24
C TYR A 441 23.22 17.04 12.93
N PRO A 442 22.64 16.40 11.90
CA PRO A 442 22.33 17.06 10.65
C PRO A 442 21.13 18.01 10.80
N ASP A 443 21.14 19.11 10.06
CA ASP A 443 20.09 20.13 10.09
C ASP A 443 19.21 20.08 8.83
N LEU A 444 18.12 20.86 8.83
CA LEU A 444 17.13 20.90 7.75
C LEU A 444 16.85 22.32 7.27
N ILE A 445 16.96 22.56 5.96
CA ILE A 445 16.48 23.77 5.28
C ILE A 445 15.10 23.49 4.67
N VAL A 446 14.17 24.41 4.90
CA VAL A 446 12.81 24.41 4.34
C VAL A 446 12.58 25.69 3.53
N GLY A 447 12.22 25.55 2.26
CA GLY A 447 11.83 26.66 1.40
C GLY A 447 10.33 26.96 1.47
N ALA A 448 9.97 28.25 1.42
CA ALA A 448 8.61 28.77 1.38
C ALA A 448 8.52 29.88 0.32
N PHE A 449 8.59 29.49 -0.95
CA PHE A 449 8.79 30.42 -2.06
C PHE A 449 7.64 31.41 -2.27
N GLY A 450 6.40 31.04 -1.90
CA GLY A 450 5.24 31.93 -2.05
C GLY A 450 5.26 33.15 -1.12
N VAL A 451 6.14 33.12 -0.12
CA VAL A 451 6.44 34.24 0.80
C VAL A 451 7.91 34.62 0.79
N ASP A 452 8.64 34.23 -0.27
CA ASP A 452 10.04 34.60 -0.51
C ASP A 452 10.98 34.32 0.70
N THR A 453 10.79 33.19 1.38
CA THR A 453 11.49 32.85 2.63
C THR A 453 12.11 31.45 2.59
N ALA A 454 13.26 31.30 3.25
CA ALA A 454 13.89 30.02 3.55
C ALA A 454 14.22 29.92 5.05
N ILE A 455 14.02 28.75 5.64
CA ILE A 455 14.10 28.52 7.08
C ILE A 455 15.09 27.39 7.34
N LEU A 456 15.99 27.57 8.30
CA LEU A 456 16.91 26.54 8.78
C LEU A 456 16.52 26.12 10.20
N TYR A 457 16.12 24.86 10.31
CA TYR A 457 15.85 24.17 11.57
C TYR A 457 17.08 23.38 11.97
N ARG A 458 17.57 23.64 13.19
CA ARG A 458 18.73 22.94 13.71
C ARG A 458 18.36 21.74 14.55
N ALA A 459 19.09 20.64 14.42
CA ALA A 459 18.89 19.48 15.25
C ALA A 459 19.47 19.70 16.67
N ARG A 460 18.68 19.35 17.67
CA ARG A 460 19.02 19.43 19.09
C ARG A 460 19.76 18.15 19.49
N PRO A 461 20.80 18.24 20.33
CA PRO A 461 21.47 17.05 20.82
C PRO A 461 20.56 16.14 21.65
N VAL A 462 20.58 14.83 21.36
CA VAL A 462 19.72 13.83 21.97
C VAL A 462 20.44 13.12 23.12
N ILE A 463 19.81 13.12 24.30
CA ILE A 463 20.32 12.48 25.52
C ILE A 463 19.54 11.20 25.80
N ARG A 464 20.27 10.09 25.93
CA ARG A 464 19.77 8.78 26.34
C ARG A 464 20.02 8.59 27.83
N VAL A 465 18.97 8.29 28.58
CA VAL A 465 19.04 8.13 30.04
C VAL A 465 18.68 6.71 30.42
N ASN A 466 19.63 6.00 31.03
CA ASN A 466 19.38 4.71 31.64
C ASN A 466 19.09 4.94 33.12
N ALA A 467 17.84 4.73 33.51
CA ALA A 467 17.38 4.86 34.88
C ALA A 467 17.21 3.48 35.51
N ALA A 468 17.59 3.33 36.79
CA ALA A 468 17.30 2.14 37.57
C ALA A 468 16.70 2.53 38.91
N LEU A 469 15.71 1.73 39.34
CA LEU A 469 15.04 1.84 40.62
C LEU A 469 15.04 0.46 41.26
N GLU A 470 15.51 0.39 42.50
CA GLU A 470 15.61 -0.82 43.31
C GLU A 470 15.02 -0.57 44.69
N VAL A 471 14.38 -1.61 45.24
CA VAL A 471 13.77 -1.57 46.57
C VAL A 471 14.23 -2.79 47.34
N ASN A 472 14.77 -2.59 48.54
CA ASN A 472 15.31 -3.66 49.37
C ASN A 472 14.91 -3.49 50.84
N PRO A 473 14.19 -4.46 51.45
CA PRO A 473 13.63 -5.67 50.83
C PRO A 473 12.42 -5.38 49.94
N THR A 474 12.13 -6.27 48.99
CA THR A 474 10.91 -6.22 48.15
C THR A 474 9.66 -6.68 48.90
N ILE A 475 9.82 -7.61 49.86
CA ILE A 475 8.78 -8.05 50.78
C ILE A 475 8.98 -7.35 52.13
N LEU A 476 8.00 -6.57 52.53
CA LEU A 476 7.97 -5.80 53.75
C LEU A 476 7.28 -6.60 54.84
N ASN A 477 8.03 -6.97 55.87
CA ASN A 477 7.49 -7.58 57.08
C ASN A 477 7.12 -6.47 58.09
N PRO A 478 5.83 -6.24 58.41
CA PRO A 478 5.41 -5.24 59.39
C PRO A 478 5.96 -5.48 60.81
N GLU A 479 6.25 -6.73 61.17
CA GLU A 479 6.77 -7.11 62.48
C GLU A 479 8.27 -6.80 62.63
N ASN A 480 9.00 -6.75 61.52
CA ASN A 480 10.43 -6.45 61.50
C ASN A 480 10.69 -4.94 61.66
N LYS A 481 10.52 -4.43 62.88
CA LYS A 481 10.70 -3.00 63.22
C LYS A 481 12.16 -2.64 63.49
N ALA A 482 12.97 -2.62 62.44
CA ALA A 482 14.43 -2.43 62.51
C ALA A 482 14.89 -0.96 62.68
N CYS A 483 14.17 0.02 62.12
CA CYS A 483 14.53 1.44 62.20
C CYS A 483 13.83 2.16 63.36
N SER A 484 14.39 3.29 63.81
CA SER A 484 13.78 4.13 64.85
C SER A 484 13.34 5.48 64.28
N LEU A 485 12.08 5.85 64.49
CA LEU A 485 11.46 7.11 64.10
C LEU A 485 11.05 7.86 65.37
N SER A 486 11.80 8.88 65.78
CA SER A 486 11.47 9.69 66.97
C SER A 486 11.11 8.82 68.20
N ASP A 487 11.99 7.86 68.53
CA ASP A 487 11.86 6.86 69.61
C ASP A 487 10.83 5.72 69.43
N VAL A 488 10.13 5.65 68.28
CA VAL A 488 9.25 4.51 67.93
C VAL A 488 9.93 3.62 66.89
N LYS A 489 9.98 2.31 67.14
CA LYS A 489 10.51 1.36 66.14
C LYS A 489 9.51 1.17 65.00
N VAL A 490 9.98 1.23 63.76
CA VAL A 490 9.20 1.10 62.52
C VAL A 490 9.82 0.09 61.56
N SER A 491 9.00 -0.55 60.73
CA SER A 491 9.46 -1.42 59.65
C SER A 491 9.92 -0.55 58.48
N CYS A 492 11.20 -0.68 58.10
CA CYS A 492 11.84 0.17 57.11
C CYS A 492 12.45 -0.62 55.96
N PHE A 493 12.57 0.04 54.83
CA PHE A 493 13.15 -0.49 53.61
C PHE A 493 13.90 0.62 52.87
N LYS A 494 14.86 0.22 52.05
CA LYS A 494 15.69 1.12 51.26
C LYS A 494 15.13 1.26 49.86
N VAL A 495 15.10 2.51 49.38
CA VAL A 495 14.80 2.85 47.99
C VAL A 495 16.07 3.41 47.37
N LYS A 496 16.62 2.69 46.41
CA LYS A 496 17.82 3.08 45.66
C LYS A 496 17.42 3.50 44.26
N PHE A 497 17.80 4.70 43.87
CA PHE A 497 17.56 5.20 42.53
C PHE A 497 18.87 5.64 41.89
N CYS A 498 18.98 5.37 40.60
CA CYS A 498 20.21 5.48 39.85
C CYS A 498 19.93 6.06 38.47
N LEU A 499 20.79 6.97 38.01
CA LEU A 499 20.71 7.54 36.68
C LEU A 499 22.09 7.50 36.00
N LYS A 500 22.10 7.12 34.73
CA LYS A 500 23.23 7.26 33.81
C LYS A 500 22.72 7.98 32.56
N ALA A 501 23.40 9.04 32.14
CA ALA A 501 23.04 9.78 30.94
C ALA A 501 24.22 9.82 29.96
N ASP A 502 23.92 9.65 28.68
CA ASP A 502 24.89 9.75 27.60
C ASP A 502 24.23 10.35 26.35
N GLY A 503 25.03 10.82 25.39
CA GLY A 503 24.54 11.37 24.14
C GLY A 503 25.68 11.63 23.17
N LYS A 504 25.41 11.43 21.88
CA LYS A 504 26.36 11.74 20.81
C LYS A 504 26.45 13.26 20.62
N GLY A 505 27.45 13.71 19.85
CA GLY A 505 27.64 15.13 19.54
C GLY A 505 28.08 16.01 20.73
N LYS A 506 27.92 17.31 20.53
CA LYS A 506 28.39 18.37 21.43
C LYS A 506 27.36 18.65 22.51
N LEU A 507 27.59 18.06 23.68
CA LEU A 507 26.76 18.17 24.87
C LEU A 507 27.61 18.66 26.06
N PRO A 508 27.02 19.38 27.04
CA PRO A 508 27.69 19.70 28.29
C PRO A 508 28.16 18.44 29.03
N ASN A 509 29.34 18.50 29.67
CA ASN A 509 29.89 17.37 30.44
C ASN A 509 29.09 17.07 31.72
N SER A 510 28.41 18.08 32.28
CA SER A 510 27.56 17.96 33.46
C SER A 510 26.10 18.22 33.08
N LEU A 511 25.24 17.25 33.39
CA LEU A 511 23.80 17.32 33.13
C LEU A 511 23.06 17.35 34.47
N ASN A 512 22.17 18.34 34.64
CA ASN A 512 21.39 18.50 35.87
C ASN A 512 19.99 17.92 35.70
N PHE A 513 19.65 16.94 36.52
CA PHE A 513 18.35 16.30 36.57
C PHE A 513 17.61 16.65 37.86
N GLN A 514 16.31 16.92 37.72
CA GLN A 514 15.35 16.92 38.82
C GLN A 514 14.71 15.54 38.90
N VAL A 515 14.99 14.79 39.96
CA VAL A 515 14.39 13.47 40.23
C VAL A 515 13.29 13.63 41.27
N GLU A 516 12.14 13.04 41.02
CA GLU A 516 11.03 13.00 41.97
C GLU A 516 10.62 11.55 42.24
N LEU A 517 10.58 11.18 43.53
CA LEU A 517 10.14 9.89 44.00
C LEU A 517 8.78 10.02 44.71
N LEU A 518 7.89 9.07 44.44
CA LEU A 518 6.57 8.97 45.05
C LEU A 518 6.34 7.54 45.55
N LEU A 519 6.07 7.40 46.85
CA LEU A 519 5.71 6.14 47.48
C LEU A 519 4.20 5.87 47.38
N ASP A 520 3.87 4.61 47.16
CA ASP A 520 2.50 4.08 47.12
C ASP A 520 1.62 4.72 46.03
N LYS A 521 2.17 5.00 44.84
CA LYS A 521 1.54 5.83 43.79
C LYS A 521 0.14 5.38 43.36
N LEU A 522 -0.10 4.06 43.26
CA LEU A 522 -1.38 3.49 42.82
C LEU A 522 -2.56 3.79 43.75
N LYS A 523 -2.30 4.22 45.00
CA LYS A 523 -3.36 4.70 45.88
C LYS A 523 -4.00 5.98 45.34
N GLN A 524 -5.33 5.97 45.32
CA GLN A 524 -6.16 7.11 44.89
C GLN A 524 -5.76 8.40 45.61
N LYS A 525 -5.86 9.55 44.91
CA LYS A 525 -5.62 10.86 45.53
C LYS A 525 -6.58 11.05 46.71
N GLY A 526 -6.06 11.18 47.92
CA GLY A 526 -6.82 11.30 49.17
C GLY A 526 -6.89 10.02 50.01
N ALA A 527 -6.48 8.87 49.49
CA ALA A 527 -6.31 7.65 50.29
C ALA A 527 -5.05 7.73 51.17
N ILE A 528 -5.05 6.99 52.29
CA ILE A 528 -3.90 6.91 53.21
C ILE A 528 -2.73 6.25 52.46
N ARG A 529 -1.59 6.96 52.39
CA ARG A 529 -0.33 6.43 51.87
C ARG A 529 0.33 5.55 52.92
N ARG A 530 0.59 4.29 52.61
CA ARG A 530 1.03 3.29 53.59
C ARG A 530 2.52 3.38 53.91
N ALA A 531 3.33 3.85 52.96
CA ALA A 531 4.75 4.07 53.14
C ALA A 531 5.12 5.56 53.04
N LEU A 532 6.11 5.98 53.83
CA LEU A 532 6.62 7.34 53.89
C LEU A 532 8.16 7.32 53.95
N PHE A 533 8.81 8.39 53.49
CA PHE A 533 10.25 8.55 53.69
C PHE A 533 10.56 8.88 55.15
N LEU A 534 11.62 8.26 55.70
CA LEU A 534 11.93 8.31 57.13
C LEU A 534 12.21 9.73 57.64
N HIS A 535 12.95 10.52 56.86
CA HIS A 535 13.39 11.87 57.24
C HIS A 535 12.30 12.93 57.03
N SER A 536 11.66 12.96 55.87
CA SER A 536 10.64 13.97 55.53
C SER A 536 9.27 13.63 56.12
N LYS A 537 9.02 12.37 56.48
CA LYS A 537 7.70 11.84 56.87
C LYS A 537 6.62 12.11 55.80
N GLN A 538 7.03 12.27 54.55
CA GLN A 538 6.16 12.50 53.40
C GLN A 538 6.29 11.34 52.40
N PRO A 539 5.25 11.08 51.59
CA PRO A 539 5.30 10.07 50.53
C PRO A 539 6.09 10.54 49.30
N SER A 540 6.36 11.85 49.18
CA SER A 540 7.09 12.46 48.07
C SER A 540 8.47 12.94 48.51
N HIS A 541 9.45 12.81 47.62
CA HIS A 541 10.79 13.36 47.79
C HIS A 541 11.34 13.84 46.43
N SER A 542 11.91 15.04 46.40
CA SER A 542 12.52 15.61 45.20
C SER A 542 14.00 15.84 45.45
N LYS A 543 14.83 15.50 44.46
CA LYS A 543 16.29 15.60 44.54
C LYS A 543 16.87 16.16 43.25
N ASN A 544 17.80 17.10 43.39
CA ASN A 544 18.61 17.59 42.27
C ASN A 544 19.85 16.70 42.16
N MET A 545 20.08 16.18 40.95
CA MET A 545 21.14 15.22 40.68
C MET A 545 21.95 15.68 39.47
N THR A 546 23.25 15.92 39.68
CA THR A 546 24.18 16.23 38.59
C THR A 546 24.88 14.96 38.16
N ILE A 547 24.82 14.66 36.86
CA ILE A 547 25.38 13.46 36.25
C ILE A 547 26.47 13.88 35.27
N THR A 548 27.58 13.14 35.25
CA THR A 548 28.62 13.31 34.26
C THR A 548 28.32 12.48 33.00
N LYS A 549 28.46 13.10 31.83
CA LYS A 549 28.25 12.46 30.52
C LYS A 549 29.12 11.20 30.39
N GLY A 550 28.50 10.07 30.00
CA GLY A 550 29.21 8.80 29.79
C GLY A 550 29.83 8.21 31.06
N GLY A 551 29.56 8.80 32.22
CA GLY A 551 30.10 8.39 33.51
C GLY A 551 29.52 7.08 34.02
N LYS A 552 30.02 6.67 35.20
CA LYS A 552 29.40 5.58 35.96
C LYS A 552 27.99 6.00 36.38
N MET A 553 27.12 5.01 36.52
CA MET A 553 25.77 5.22 37.01
C MET A 553 25.82 5.84 38.40
N ASN A 554 25.26 7.04 38.56
CA ASN A 554 25.24 7.75 39.82
C ASN A 554 23.99 7.33 40.59
N CYS A 555 24.13 6.97 41.86
CA CYS A 555 23.07 6.35 42.65
C CYS A 555 22.95 7.04 44.01
N GLU A 556 21.73 7.17 44.49
CA GLU A 556 21.43 7.59 45.86
C GLU A 556 20.47 6.59 46.52
N GLU A 557 20.56 6.50 47.85
CA GLU A 557 19.71 5.64 48.67
C GLU A 557 18.92 6.49 49.67
N LEU A 558 17.64 6.17 49.83
CA LEU A 558 16.74 6.78 50.80
C LEU A 558 16.08 5.70 51.65
N ASP A 559 16.00 5.95 52.96
CA ASP A 559 15.24 5.11 53.88
C ASP A 559 13.76 5.51 53.86
N ALA A 560 12.90 4.53 53.63
CA ALA A 560 11.46 4.63 53.75
C ALA A 560 10.95 3.66 54.83
N PHE A 561 9.78 3.94 55.38
CA PHE A 561 9.16 3.10 56.39
C PHE A 561 7.67 2.87 56.09
N LEU A 562 7.19 1.71 56.53
CA LEU A 562 5.78 1.34 56.53
C LEU A 562 5.12 1.89 57.79
N ARG A 563 3.93 2.50 57.64
CA ARG A 563 3.10 2.96 58.76
C ARG A 563 2.70 1.80 59.69
N ASP A 564 2.16 2.13 60.86
CA ASP A 564 1.68 1.10 61.77
C ASP A 564 0.43 0.41 61.20
N GLU A 565 0.24 -0.88 61.53
CA GLU A 565 -0.87 -1.67 61.00
C GLU A 565 -2.25 -1.12 61.38
N SER A 566 -2.34 -0.36 62.48
CA SER A 566 -3.57 0.32 62.89
C SER A 566 -3.98 1.46 61.96
N GLU A 567 -3.05 2.01 61.16
CA GLU A 567 -3.29 3.17 60.29
C GLU A 567 -3.86 2.82 58.92
N PHE A 568 -3.73 1.57 58.46
CA PHE A 568 -4.21 1.16 57.15
C PHE A 568 -4.72 -0.28 57.14
N ARG A 569 -5.82 -0.51 56.42
CA ARG A 569 -6.45 -1.85 56.31
C ARG A 569 -5.94 -2.67 55.14
N ASP A 570 -5.47 -2.02 54.09
CA ASP A 570 -5.10 -2.70 52.85
C ASP A 570 -3.66 -3.21 52.89
N LYS A 571 -3.53 -4.52 53.08
CA LYS A 571 -2.28 -5.28 53.04
C LYS A 571 -2.05 -6.05 51.73
N LEU A 572 -3.03 -6.06 50.82
CA LEU A 572 -2.99 -6.85 49.58
C LEU A 572 -2.42 -6.06 48.40
N THR A 573 -2.81 -4.79 48.26
CA THR A 573 -2.34 -3.97 47.12
C THR A 573 -0.83 -3.72 47.23
N PRO A 574 -0.03 -3.88 46.16
CA PRO A 574 1.39 -3.54 46.19
C PRO A 574 1.62 -2.07 46.56
N ILE A 575 2.73 -1.79 47.24
CA ILE A 575 3.24 -0.44 47.45
C ILE A 575 4.10 -0.10 46.25
N THR A 576 3.57 0.73 45.34
CA THR A 576 4.30 1.14 44.14
C THR A 576 5.20 2.34 44.43
N ILE A 577 6.51 2.14 44.34
CA ILE A 577 7.52 3.19 44.31
C ILE A 577 7.62 3.68 42.87
N PHE A 578 7.37 4.96 42.66
CA PHE A 578 7.46 5.60 41.36
C PHE A 578 8.59 6.64 41.37
N MET A 579 9.36 6.65 40.29
CA MET A 579 10.41 7.63 40.04
C MET A 579 10.15 8.32 38.70
N GLU A 580 10.22 9.64 38.68
CA GLU A 580 10.31 10.41 37.44
C GLU A 580 11.56 11.31 37.46
N TYR A 581 12.09 11.61 36.28
CA TYR A 581 13.25 12.47 36.13
C TYR A 581 13.03 13.48 35.00
N ARG A 582 13.50 14.71 35.20
CA ARG A 582 13.40 15.80 34.22
C ARG A 582 14.76 16.48 34.08
N LEU A 583 15.15 16.78 32.84
CA LEU A 583 16.38 17.53 32.57
C LEU A 583 16.12 19.04 32.74
N ASP A 584 17.06 19.75 33.39
CA ASP A 584 17.04 21.21 33.39
C ASP A 584 17.67 21.76 32.10
N TYR A 585 16.81 21.94 31.09
CA TYR A 585 17.21 22.39 29.75
C TYR A 585 17.92 23.75 29.73
N ARG A 586 17.62 24.66 30.67
CA ARG A 586 18.20 26.01 30.67
C ARG A 586 19.70 25.98 30.99
N THR A 587 20.10 25.11 31.90
CA THR A 587 21.52 24.94 32.27
C THR A 587 22.31 24.13 31.25
N ALA A 588 21.61 23.43 30.35
CA ALA A 588 22.21 22.54 29.37
C ALA A 588 22.28 23.12 27.95
N ALA A 589 21.84 24.37 27.75
CA ALA A 589 21.89 25.05 26.47
C ALA A 589 23.33 25.31 26.00
N ASP A 590 23.55 25.30 24.69
CA ASP A 590 24.82 25.76 24.11
C ASP A 590 24.95 27.31 24.14
N ALA A 591 26.06 27.83 23.61
CA ALA A 591 26.30 29.28 23.53
C ALA A 591 25.28 30.02 22.63
N THR A 592 24.61 29.33 21.70
CA THR A 592 23.57 29.89 20.83
C THR A 592 22.16 29.77 21.42
N GLY A 593 22.03 29.11 22.58
CA GLY A 593 20.76 28.85 23.25
C GLY A 593 20.00 27.63 22.72
N LEU A 594 20.66 26.72 22.01
CA LEU A 594 20.12 25.44 21.55
C LEU A 594 20.05 24.46 22.72
N HIS A 595 18.84 24.05 23.09
CA HIS A 595 18.61 23.13 24.21
C HIS A 595 18.70 21.68 23.76
N PRO A 596 19.32 20.77 24.53
CA PRO A 596 19.26 19.34 24.25
C PRO A 596 17.84 18.80 24.46
N ILE A 597 17.59 17.56 24.02
CA ILE A 597 16.32 16.88 24.19
C ILE A 597 16.54 15.47 24.74
N LEU A 598 15.61 14.98 25.57
CA LEU A 598 15.60 13.58 25.98
C LEU A 598 15.07 12.71 24.84
N ASN A 599 15.65 11.52 24.67
CA ASN A 599 15.16 10.56 23.69
C ASN A 599 13.69 10.22 23.94
N GLN A 600 12.82 10.49 22.97
CA GLN A 600 11.37 10.25 23.05
C GLN A 600 11.00 8.77 23.26
N PHE A 601 11.86 7.86 22.79
CA PHE A 601 11.63 6.41 22.93
C PHE A 601 12.02 5.89 24.32
N THR A 602 12.60 6.73 25.18
CA THR A 602 12.98 6.36 26.55
C THR A 602 11.98 6.95 27.55
N PRO A 603 11.32 6.13 28.39
CA PRO A 603 10.36 6.64 29.36
C PRO A 603 11.06 7.50 30.41
N ALA A 604 10.56 8.72 30.61
CA ALA A 604 11.04 9.66 31.65
C ALA A 604 10.65 9.24 33.08
N ASN A 605 10.11 8.04 33.25
CA ASN A 605 9.68 7.51 34.54
C ASN A 605 9.84 5.99 34.62
N MET A 606 9.85 5.49 35.85
CA MET A 606 9.97 4.06 36.16
C MET A 606 9.20 3.75 37.44
N SER A 607 8.69 2.53 37.57
CA SER A 607 8.08 2.04 38.80
C SER A 607 8.66 0.70 39.26
N ARG A 608 8.68 0.53 40.58
CA ARG A 608 8.93 -0.73 41.27
C ARG A 608 7.87 -0.95 42.32
N GLN A 609 7.65 -2.20 42.68
CA GLN A 609 6.63 -2.58 43.66
C GLN A 609 7.30 -3.29 44.83
N ALA A 610 6.75 -3.03 46.02
CA ALA A 610 7.04 -3.80 47.22
C ALA A 610 5.72 -4.35 47.78
N HIS A 611 5.78 -5.52 48.41
CA HIS A 611 4.59 -6.20 48.92
C HIS A 611 4.64 -6.30 50.43
N ILE A 612 3.48 -6.27 51.07
CA ILE A 612 3.39 -6.56 52.51
C ILE A 612 3.27 -8.07 52.66
N LEU A 613 4.09 -8.66 53.53
CA LEU A 613 4.08 -10.10 53.79
C LEU A 613 2.69 -10.56 54.28
N LEU A 614 2.11 -11.55 53.61
CA LEU A 614 0.78 -12.10 53.92
C LEU A 614 0.74 -13.59 53.55
N ASP A 615 0.26 -14.43 54.48
CA ASP A 615 -0.03 -15.86 54.26
C ASP A 615 1.12 -16.73 53.71
N CYS A 616 2.37 -16.53 54.18
CA CYS A 616 3.58 -17.27 53.75
C CYS A 616 4.08 -18.34 54.76
N GLY A 617 3.18 -18.97 55.52
CA GLY A 617 3.55 -20.01 56.51
C GLY A 617 4.41 -19.52 57.69
N ASP A 618 4.92 -20.47 58.49
CA ASP A 618 5.70 -20.19 59.71
C ASP A 618 7.14 -19.72 59.41
N ASP A 619 7.66 -20.03 58.22
CA ASP A 619 9.00 -19.62 57.79
C ASP A 619 9.02 -18.22 57.14
N ASN A 620 7.86 -17.58 56.97
CA ASN A 620 7.68 -16.27 56.36
C ASN A 620 8.22 -16.18 54.91
N ILE A 621 8.33 -17.29 54.19
CA ILE A 621 8.86 -17.34 52.82
C ILE A 621 7.88 -18.06 51.90
N CYS A 622 7.15 -17.31 51.07
CA CYS A 622 6.18 -17.86 50.12
C CYS A 622 6.85 -18.69 48.99
N LYS A 623 6.57 -19.99 48.94
CA LYS A 623 7.00 -20.96 47.92
C LYS A 623 5.80 -21.43 47.07
N PRO A 624 5.59 -20.86 45.87
CA PRO A 624 4.49 -21.26 45.00
C PRO A 624 4.78 -22.59 44.28
N LYS A 625 3.74 -23.22 43.72
CA LYS A 625 3.87 -24.41 42.86
C LYS A 625 3.08 -24.20 41.59
N LEU A 626 3.74 -23.61 40.60
CA LEU A 626 3.11 -23.12 39.36
C LEU A 626 3.13 -24.19 38.28
N GLU A 627 1.98 -24.44 37.67
CA GLU A 627 1.82 -25.42 36.58
C GLU A 627 0.95 -24.83 35.45
N VAL A 628 1.33 -25.11 34.20
CA VAL A 628 0.62 -24.64 33.00
C VAL A 628 0.42 -25.78 32.01
N SER A 629 -0.75 -25.85 31.41
CA SER A 629 -1.05 -26.76 30.29
C SER A 629 -1.84 -26.03 29.21
N VAL A 630 -1.73 -26.50 27.96
CA VAL A 630 -2.34 -25.86 26.79
C VAL A 630 -3.01 -26.90 25.90
N GLU A 631 -4.20 -26.56 25.42
CA GLU A 631 -4.95 -27.27 24.39
C GLU A 631 -5.42 -26.28 23.32
N SER A 632 -5.79 -26.76 22.15
CA SER A 632 -6.25 -25.92 21.02
C SER A 632 -7.59 -26.43 20.49
N ASP A 633 -8.38 -25.50 19.95
CA ASP A 633 -9.62 -25.81 19.23
C ASP A 633 -9.38 -26.37 17.82
N GLN A 634 -8.23 -26.09 17.22
CA GLN A 634 -7.84 -26.57 15.90
C GLN A 634 -6.51 -27.33 15.95
N LYS A 635 -6.39 -28.42 15.18
CA LYS A 635 -5.15 -29.22 15.07
C LYS A 635 -4.31 -28.90 13.82
N GLN A 636 -4.94 -28.34 12.80
CA GLN A 636 -4.33 -28.07 11.50
C GLN A 636 -4.53 -26.61 11.11
N ILE A 637 -3.52 -26.03 10.46
CA ILE A 637 -3.52 -24.66 9.95
C ILE A 637 -3.35 -24.74 8.43
N TYR A 638 -4.28 -24.16 7.66
CA TYR A 638 -4.25 -24.23 6.20
C TYR A 638 -3.39 -23.12 5.60
N ILE A 639 -2.39 -23.46 4.80
CA ILE A 639 -1.46 -22.47 4.23
C ILE A 639 -2.18 -21.58 3.20
N GLY A 640 -1.90 -20.28 3.23
CA GLY A 640 -2.35 -19.29 2.22
C GLY A 640 -3.57 -18.46 2.60
N ASP A 641 -4.05 -18.57 3.85
CA ASP A 641 -5.06 -17.66 4.43
C ASP A 641 -4.76 -17.40 5.91
N ASP A 642 -5.49 -16.45 6.48
CA ASP A 642 -5.44 -16.08 7.89
C ASP A 642 -6.23 -17.13 8.70
N ASN A 643 -5.52 -17.93 9.49
CA ASN A 643 -6.15 -19.00 10.26
C ASN A 643 -6.43 -18.56 11.70
N PRO A 644 -7.70 -18.55 12.15
CA PRO A 644 -8.03 -18.26 13.53
C PRO A 644 -7.70 -19.47 14.42
N LEU A 645 -6.84 -19.28 15.42
CA LEU A 645 -6.41 -20.31 16.37
C LEU A 645 -6.73 -19.87 17.80
N THR A 646 -7.41 -20.70 18.59
CA THR A 646 -7.66 -20.41 20.01
C THR A 646 -6.94 -21.40 20.92
N LEU A 647 -5.96 -20.90 21.67
CA LEU A 647 -5.27 -21.69 22.70
C LEU A 647 -6.01 -21.59 24.03
N ILE A 648 -6.46 -22.72 24.57
CA ILE A 648 -7.06 -22.84 25.90
C ILE A 648 -5.96 -23.20 26.88
N VAL A 649 -5.64 -22.26 27.78
CA VAL A 649 -4.56 -22.38 28.75
C VAL A 649 -5.14 -22.60 30.14
N SER A 650 -4.65 -23.62 30.85
CA SER A 650 -4.95 -23.88 32.27
C SER A 650 -3.72 -23.51 33.10
N ALA A 651 -3.81 -22.44 33.89
CA ALA A 651 -2.78 -22.00 34.80
C ALA A 651 -3.20 -22.27 36.26
N GLN A 652 -2.35 -22.94 37.04
CA GLN A 652 -2.67 -23.30 38.42
C GLN A 652 -1.49 -23.08 39.37
N ASN A 653 -1.82 -22.71 40.62
CA ASN A 653 -0.87 -22.59 41.72
C ASN A 653 -1.28 -23.53 42.86
N GLN A 654 -0.52 -24.61 43.07
CA GLN A 654 -0.77 -25.63 44.10
C GLN A 654 0.08 -25.42 45.38
N GLY A 655 0.87 -24.34 45.43
CA GLY A 655 1.72 -23.99 46.57
C GLY A 655 1.18 -22.79 47.33
N GLU A 656 2.08 -21.95 47.87
CA GLU A 656 1.73 -20.70 48.56
C GLU A 656 1.53 -19.53 47.56
N GLY A 657 1.29 -18.31 48.06
CA GLY A 657 1.03 -17.14 47.21
C GLY A 657 2.19 -16.79 46.26
N ALA A 658 1.89 -16.70 44.96
CA ALA A 658 2.83 -16.24 43.94
C ALA A 658 2.62 -14.73 43.67
N TYR A 659 3.59 -13.89 44.00
CA TYR A 659 3.54 -12.44 43.77
C TYR A 659 3.86 -12.12 42.31
N GLU A 660 3.20 -11.10 41.75
CA GLU A 660 3.33 -10.71 40.33
C GLU A 660 3.29 -11.92 39.38
N ALA A 661 2.32 -12.83 39.58
CA ALA A 661 2.21 -14.02 38.75
C ALA A 661 1.70 -13.65 37.35
N GLU A 662 2.52 -13.91 36.34
CA GLU A 662 2.24 -13.61 34.93
C GLU A 662 2.45 -14.88 34.07
N LEU A 663 1.55 -15.10 33.11
CA LEU A 663 1.71 -16.09 32.05
C LEU A 663 2.42 -15.46 30.86
N PHE A 664 3.53 -16.05 30.44
CA PHE A 664 4.28 -15.70 29.24
C PHE A 664 3.99 -16.71 28.15
N VAL A 665 3.52 -16.23 27.00
CA VAL A 665 3.30 -17.04 25.79
C VAL A 665 4.20 -16.51 24.69
N ILE A 666 5.22 -17.25 24.31
CA ILE A 666 6.10 -16.92 23.17
C ILE A 666 5.35 -17.29 21.89
N VAL A 667 5.19 -16.30 21.03
CA VAL A 667 4.39 -16.36 19.81
C VAL A 667 5.33 -16.41 18.60
N PRO A 668 5.10 -17.31 17.63
CA PRO A 668 5.90 -17.38 16.41
C PRO A 668 5.70 -16.14 15.53
N PRO A 669 6.66 -15.80 14.65
CA PRO A 669 6.64 -14.55 13.88
C PRO A 669 5.44 -14.43 12.92
N GLU A 670 4.80 -15.53 12.58
CA GLU A 670 3.66 -15.59 11.66
C GLU A 670 2.31 -15.46 12.37
N ALA A 671 2.29 -15.42 13.71
CA ALA A 671 1.08 -15.34 14.50
C ALA A 671 0.90 -13.98 15.20
N ASP A 672 -0.30 -13.44 15.09
CA ASP A 672 -0.72 -12.19 15.72
C ASP A 672 -1.73 -12.46 16.85
N PHE A 673 -1.54 -11.80 17.99
CA PHE A 673 -2.46 -11.91 19.12
C PHE A 673 -3.68 -11.01 18.91
N ILE A 674 -4.87 -11.61 18.83
CA ILE A 674 -6.13 -10.89 18.67
C ILE A 674 -6.65 -10.41 20.02
N GLY A 675 -6.59 -11.27 21.05
CA GLY A 675 -7.11 -10.97 22.37
C GLY A 675 -7.55 -12.19 23.17
N VAL A 676 -8.02 -11.93 24.39
CA VAL A 676 -8.59 -12.96 25.27
C VAL A 676 -10.05 -13.22 24.92
N VAL A 677 -10.45 -14.49 24.93
CA VAL A 677 -11.84 -14.94 24.74
C VAL A 677 -12.72 -14.39 25.85
N ARG A 678 -13.76 -13.62 25.50
CA ARG A 678 -14.71 -13.01 26.46
C ARG A 678 -16.13 -13.56 26.38
N ASN A 679 -16.47 -14.27 25.31
CA ASN A 679 -17.82 -14.77 25.03
C ASN A 679 -18.17 -16.08 25.76
N ASN A 680 -17.20 -16.73 26.43
CA ASN A 680 -17.44 -17.93 27.22
C ASN A 680 -17.27 -17.61 28.71
N GLU A 681 -18.32 -17.75 29.50
CA GLU A 681 -18.30 -17.48 30.95
C GLU A 681 -17.47 -18.51 31.73
N ALA A 682 -17.21 -19.69 31.16
CA ALA A 682 -16.34 -20.69 31.75
C ALA A 682 -14.84 -20.32 31.69
N LEU A 683 -14.47 -19.31 30.90
CA LEU A 683 -13.10 -18.84 30.73
C LEU A 683 -12.88 -17.52 31.48
N ALA A 684 -11.77 -17.46 32.21
CA ALA A 684 -11.29 -16.28 32.90
C ALA A 684 -10.90 -15.19 31.90
N ARG A 685 -11.34 -13.96 32.19
CA ARG A 685 -11.03 -12.76 31.41
C ARG A 685 -9.71 -12.16 31.92
N LEU A 686 -8.60 -12.72 31.47
CA LEU A 686 -7.27 -12.24 31.84
C LEU A 686 -6.99 -10.86 31.24
N SER A 687 -6.17 -10.08 31.95
CA SER A 687 -5.54 -8.86 31.44
C SER A 687 -4.26 -9.28 30.72
N CYS A 688 -4.24 -9.14 29.38
CA CYS A 688 -3.11 -9.57 28.57
C CYS A 688 -2.61 -8.42 27.69
N ALA A 689 -1.29 -8.35 27.51
CA ALA A 689 -0.63 -7.41 26.63
C ALA A 689 0.41 -8.12 25.76
N PHE A 690 0.46 -7.75 24.49
CA PHE A 690 1.53 -8.18 23.58
C PHE A 690 2.78 -7.32 23.82
N LYS A 691 3.95 -7.95 23.94
CA LYS A 691 5.25 -7.31 24.15
C LYS A 691 6.29 -7.94 23.21
N THR A 692 7.23 -7.13 22.77
CA THR A 692 8.40 -7.59 22.01
C THR A 692 9.65 -7.16 22.76
N GLU A 693 10.44 -8.12 23.22
CA GLU A 693 11.68 -7.87 23.97
C GLU A 693 12.83 -8.66 23.31
N ASN A 694 13.92 -7.98 22.94
CA ASN A 694 15.07 -8.60 22.26
C ASN A 694 14.67 -9.51 21.07
N GLN A 695 13.78 -9.01 20.18
CA GLN A 695 13.23 -9.73 19.02
C GLN A 695 12.30 -10.91 19.35
N THR A 696 12.09 -11.24 20.63
CA THR A 696 11.16 -12.30 21.04
C THR A 696 9.76 -11.72 21.17
N ARG A 697 8.81 -12.23 20.39
CA ARG A 697 7.39 -11.84 20.44
C ARG A 697 6.69 -12.65 21.53
N MET A 698 6.04 -11.98 22.48
CA MET A 698 5.35 -12.67 23.56
C MET A 698 4.07 -11.97 24.00
N VAL A 699 3.09 -12.74 24.46
CA VAL A 699 1.91 -12.26 25.16
C VAL A 699 2.11 -12.49 26.64
N VAL A 700 1.94 -11.44 27.44
CA VAL A 700 2.04 -11.48 28.89
C VAL A 700 0.65 -11.27 29.48
N CYS A 701 0.18 -12.20 30.30
CA CYS A 701 -1.13 -12.18 30.92
C CYS A 701 -1.03 -12.20 32.45
N ASP A 702 -1.73 -11.29 33.12
CA ASP A 702 -1.78 -11.22 34.58
C ASP A 702 -2.61 -12.39 35.14
N LEU A 703 -2.01 -13.21 36.02
CA LEU A 703 -2.69 -14.32 36.73
C LEU A 703 -3.10 -13.96 38.16
N GLY A 704 -2.57 -12.85 38.69
CA GLY A 704 -2.93 -12.31 40.00
C GLY A 704 -1.72 -11.83 40.80
N ASN A 705 -1.95 -10.88 41.71
CA ASN A 705 -0.91 -10.32 42.56
C ASN A 705 -1.37 -10.19 44.03
N PRO A 706 -1.16 -11.21 44.87
CA PRO A 706 -0.61 -12.53 44.53
C PRO A 706 -1.65 -13.46 43.90
N MET A 707 -1.21 -14.41 43.07
CA MET A 707 -1.98 -15.60 42.70
C MET A 707 -2.01 -16.54 43.91
N LYS A 708 -3.15 -16.59 44.59
CA LYS A 708 -3.31 -17.30 45.87
C LYS A 708 -3.10 -18.82 45.74
N ALA A 709 -2.78 -19.45 46.88
CA ALA A 709 -2.73 -20.90 47.00
C ALA A 709 -4.02 -21.58 46.51
N GLY A 710 -3.90 -22.65 45.73
CA GLY A 710 -5.01 -23.41 45.16
C GLY A 710 -5.75 -22.75 44.00
N THR A 711 -5.30 -21.58 43.53
CA THR A 711 -5.96 -20.88 42.41
C THR A 711 -5.77 -21.64 41.10
N LYS A 712 -6.86 -21.89 40.37
CA LYS A 712 -6.86 -22.46 39.02
C LYS A 712 -7.63 -21.55 38.06
N LEU A 713 -7.00 -21.17 36.96
CA LEU A 713 -7.53 -20.27 35.94
C LEU A 713 -7.52 -20.98 34.59
N LEU A 714 -8.64 -20.91 33.87
CA LEU A 714 -8.77 -21.37 32.48
C LEU A 714 -8.97 -20.14 31.61
N ALA A 715 -8.13 -19.90 30.61
CA ALA A 715 -8.24 -18.74 29.73
C ALA A 715 -8.09 -19.15 28.26
N GLY A 716 -8.87 -18.52 27.38
CA GLY A 716 -8.74 -18.70 25.93
C GLY A 716 -7.97 -17.52 25.33
N LEU A 717 -6.89 -17.78 24.62
CA LEU A 717 -6.09 -16.78 23.91
C LEU A 717 -6.28 -16.98 22.41
N ARG A 718 -6.78 -15.96 21.70
CA ARG A 718 -7.01 -16.01 20.24
C ARG A 718 -5.83 -15.43 19.49
N PHE A 719 -5.45 -16.14 18.44
CA PHE A 719 -4.40 -15.77 17.50
C PHE A 719 -4.93 -15.84 16.06
N SER A 720 -4.34 -15.06 15.18
CA SER A 720 -4.46 -15.18 13.73
C SER A 720 -3.10 -15.58 13.18
N VAL A 721 -3.01 -16.70 12.45
CA VAL A 721 -1.75 -17.18 11.88
C VAL A 721 -1.74 -16.89 10.38
N HIS A 722 -0.82 -16.03 9.96
CA HIS A 722 -0.66 -15.50 8.61
C HIS A 722 0.52 -16.22 7.91
N GLN A 723 0.37 -17.51 7.58
CA GLN A 723 1.49 -18.30 7.06
C GLN A 723 1.63 -18.16 5.52
N GLN A 724 2.78 -17.66 5.07
CA GLN A 724 3.19 -17.61 3.65
C GLN A 724 4.48 -18.39 3.37
N SER A 725 5.18 -18.89 4.40
CA SER A 725 6.44 -19.64 4.25
C SER A 725 6.22 -21.03 3.65
N GLU A 726 7.00 -21.37 2.61
CA GLU A 726 6.89 -22.63 1.88
C GLU A 726 7.67 -23.80 2.51
N MET A 727 8.52 -23.52 3.51
CA MET A 727 9.48 -24.50 4.06
C MET A 727 9.06 -25.11 5.39
N ASP A 728 8.20 -24.44 6.15
CA ASP A 728 7.82 -24.88 7.49
C ASP A 728 6.79 -26.01 7.45
N THR A 729 6.84 -26.89 8.45
CA THR A 729 5.90 -28.03 8.59
C THR A 729 4.90 -27.83 9.73
N SER A 730 5.21 -26.97 10.69
CA SER A 730 4.38 -26.73 11.88
C SER A 730 4.71 -25.40 12.53
N VAL A 731 3.77 -24.91 13.34
CA VAL A 731 3.88 -23.66 14.09
C VAL A 731 3.85 -23.97 15.59
N LYS A 732 4.80 -23.41 16.35
CA LYS A 732 5.01 -23.73 17.78
C LYS A 732 4.76 -22.52 18.69
N PHE A 733 4.07 -22.75 19.80
CA PHE A 733 3.84 -21.79 20.89
C PHE A 733 4.44 -22.34 22.18
N ASP A 734 5.22 -21.51 22.89
CA ASP A 734 5.83 -21.89 24.18
C ASP A 734 5.21 -21.07 25.32
N LEU A 735 4.82 -21.72 26.41
CA LEU A 735 4.10 -21.12 27.53
C LEU A 735 4.82 -21.38 28.86
N GLN A 736 4.93 -20.36 29.70
CA GLN A 736 5.53 -20.45 31.03
C GLN A 736 4.92 -19.44 32.00
N ILE A 737 4.67 -19.85 33.25
CA ILE A 737 4.27 -18.93 34.33
C ILE A 737 5.52 -18.45 35.07
N ARG A 738 5.58 -17.15 35.37
CA ARG A 738 6.65 -16.52 36.14
C ARG A 738 6.07 -15.70 37.30
N SER A 739 6.82 -15.61 38.39
CA SER A 739 6.49 -14.80 39.58
C SER A 739 7.73 -14.12 40.14
N SER A 740 7.55 -13.13 41.01
CA SER A 740 8.64 -12.39 41.66
C SER A 740 9.13 -13.01 42.98
N ASN A 741 8.66 -14.21 43.32
CA ASN A 741 9.09 -14.95 44.51
C ASN A 741 10.59 -15.31 44.45
N LEU A 742 11.21 -15.50 45.63
CA LEU A 742 12.63 -15.87 45.74
C LEU A 742 12.90 -17.34 45.41
N TYR A 743 11.92 -18.21 45.66
CA TYR A 743 11.99 -19.65 45.45
C TYR A 743 10.81 -20.12 44.59
N ASP A 744 11.01 -21.20 43.82
CA ASP A 744 10.00 -21.87 42.99
C ASP A 744 9.20 -20.92 42.08
N ASN A 745 9.88 -19.89 41.58
CA ASN A 745 9.26 -18.73 40.93
C ASN A 745 8.82 -18.97 39.47
N LEU A 746 9.09 -20.14 38.90
CA LEU A 746 8.84 -20.51 37.51
C LEU A 746 8.07 -21.83 37.42
N SER A 747 7.17 -21.93 36.43
CA SER A 747 6.62 -23.23 36.02
C SER A 747 7.55 -23.94 35.01
N PRO A 748 7.37 -25.26 34.81
CA PRO A 748 7.84 -25.93 33.60
C PRO A 748 7.28 -25.27 32.33
N VAL A 749 8.03 -25.34 31.23
CA VAL A 749 7.58 -24.84 29.92
C VAL A 749 6.63 -25.86 29.30
N ALA A 750 5.42 -25.41 28.95
CA ALA A 750 4.50 -26.16 28.11
C ALA A 750 4.59 -25.66 26.67
N PHE A 751 4.30 -26.51 25.69
CA PHE A 751 4.27 -26.08 24.30
C PHE A 751 3.07 -26.66 23.57
N TYR A 752 2.62 -25.94 22.55
CA TYR A 752 1.62 -26.39 21.61
C TYR A 752 2.18 -26.30 20.20
N GLN A 753 1.98 -27.35 19.40
CA GLN A 753 2.44 -27.42 18.02
C GLN A 753 1.24 -27.72 17.13
N ALA A 754 1.00 -26.86 16.14
CA ALA A 754 -0.03 -27.02 15.13
C ALA A 754 0.61 -27.43 13.81
N ASP A 755 0.08 -28.48 13.17
CA ASP A 755 0.59 -28.96 11.89
C ASP A 755 0.04 -28.14 10.74
N LEU A 756 0.88 -27.84 9.74
CA LEU A 756 0.44 -27.15 8.54
C LEU A 756 -0.20 -28.14 7.56
N ALA A 757 -1.26 -27.71 6.88
CA ALA A 757 -2.01 -28.52 5.92
C ALA A 757 -2.27 -27.75 4.62
N ILE A 758 -2.41 -28.51 3.52
CA ILE A 758 -2.73 -27.97 2.20
C ILE A 758 -4.23 -28.11 1.94
N LEU A 759 -4.87 -27.03 1.50
CA LEU A 759 -6.25 -27.03 1.04
C LEU A 759 -6.38 -26.15 -0.22
N ALA A 760 -6.50 -26.78 -1.38
CA ALA A 760 -6.83 -26.10 -2.62
C ALA A 760 -8.24 -26.51 -3.08
N ALA A 761 -9.14 -25.55 -3.23
CA ALA A 761 -10.50 -25.78 -3.71
C ALA A 761 -10.56 -25.35 -5.18
N VAL A 762 -10.04 -26.21 -6.05
CA VAL A 762 -9.94 -25.93 -7.49
C VAL A 762 -11.24 -26.33 -8.19
N GLU A 763 -11.78 -25.43 -9.00
CA GLU A 763 -12.97 -25.70 -9.80
C GLU A 763 -12.71 -25.38 -11.28
N ILE A 764 -13.43 -26.10 -12.15
CA ILE A 764 -13.47 -25.82 -13.58
C ILE A 764 -14.90 -25.56 -14.00
N ARG A 765 -15.12 -24.46 -14.70
CA ARG A 765 -16.43 -24.04 -15.22
C ARG A 765 -16.31 -23.80 -16.71
N GLY A 766 -17.41 -23.93 -17.42
CA GLY A 766 -17.44 -23.56 -18.83
C GLY A 766 -18.82 -23.15 -19.31
N VAL A 767 -18.86 -22.39 -20.40
CA VAL A 767 -20.08 -21.86 -21.00
C VAL A 767 -19.95 -21.83 -22.53
N SER A 768 -21.08 -21.97 -23.22
CA SER A 768 -21.17 -21.75 -24.67
C SER A 768 -21.92 -20.46 -24.96
N SER A 769 -21.43 -19.70 -25.95
CA SER A 769 -22.06 -18.49 -26.46
C SER A 769 -22.09 -18.55 -28.00
N PRO A 770 -23.26 -18.75 -28.63
CA PRO A 770 -24.56 -19.04 -28.00
C PRO A 770 -24.67 -20.49 -27.51
N ASP A 771 -25.50 -20.74 -26.49
CA ASP A 771 -25.81 -22.07 -25.96
C ASP A 771 -26.78 -22.88 -26.86
N HIS A 772 -27.50 -22.19 -27.74
CA HIS A 772 -28.39 -22.79 -28.73
C HIS A 772 -28.35 -22.07 -30.08
N ILE A 773 -28.58 -22.82 -31.16
CA ILE A 773 -28.62 -22.33 -32.55
C ILE A 773 -29.87 -22.87 -33.24
N PHE A 774 -30.63 -21.97 -33.86
CA PHE A 774 -31.81 -22.33 -34.66
C PHE A 774 -31.47 -22.42 -36.14
N LEU A 775 -31.85 -23.54 -36.77
CA LEU A 775 -31.81 -23.75 -38.22
C LEU A 775 -33.19 -23.46 -38.84
N PRO A 776 -33.27 -22.93 -40.08
CA PRO A 776 -32.14 -22.56 -40.96
C PRO A 776 -31.49 -21.21 -40.59
N ILE A 777 -30.20 -21.06 -40.88
CA ILE A 777 -29.45 -19.81 -40.64
C ILE A 777 -29.86 -18.75 -41.68
N ALA A 778 -30.22 -17.55 -41.20
CA ALA A 778 -30.60 -16.43 -42.06
C ALA A 778 -29.44 -16.00 -42.97
N ASN A 779 -29.73 -15.74 -44.25
CA ASN A 779 -28.78 -15.24 -45.26
C ASN A 779 -27.57 -16.14 -45.55
N TRP A 780 -27.53 -17.37 -45.06
CA TRP A 780 -26.45 -18.31 -45.34
C TRP A 780 -26.71 -19.09 -46.65
N GLN A 781 -25.66 -19.26 -47.46
CA GLN A 781 -25.70 -20.05 -48.69
C GLN A 781 -24.50 -21.01 -48.74
N PRO A 782 -24.68 -22.25 -49.23
CA PRO A 782 -23.58 -23.21 -49.31
C PRO A 782 -22.54 -22.75 -50.35
N LYS A 783 -21.27 -22.70 -49.93
CA LYS A 783 -20.11 -22.46 -50.81
C LYS A 783 -19.21 -23.69 -50.84
N GLU A 784 -18.70 -24.02 -52.03
CA GLU A 784 -17.83 -25.17 -52.24
C GLU A 784 -16.44 -24.98 -51.60
N ASN A 785 -15.89 -23.76 -51.70
CA ASN A 785 -14.64 -23.35 -51.05
C ASN A 785 -14.91 -22.11 -50.17
N PRO A 786 -15.15 -22.28 -48.85
CA PRO A 786 -15.34 -21.15 -47.95
C PRO A 786 -14.00 -20.43 -47.69
N GLU A 787 -13.99 -19.09 -47.74
CA GLU A 787 -12.80 -18.27 -47.46
C GLU A 787 -12.94 -17.41 -46.21
N THR A 788 -14.18 -17.04 -45.86
CA THR A 788 -14.51 -16.16 -44.75
C THR A 788 -15.34 -16.87 -43.71
N GLU A 789 -15.37 -16.32 -42.50
CA GLU A 789 -16.12 -16.90 -41.39
C GLU A 789 -17.63 -17.02 -41.65
N ASP A 790 -18.21 -16.05 -42.35
CA ASP A 790 -19.63 -16.01 -42.70
C ASP A 790 -20.03 -17.09 -43.71
N ASP A 791 -19.07 -17.61 -44.48
CA ASP A 791 -19.30 -18.68 -45.45
C ASP A 791 -19.57 -20.03 -44.76
N ILE A 792 -19.07 -20.21 -43.54
CA ILE A 792 -19.17 -21.46 -42.78
C ILE A 792 -20.45 -21.50 -41.96
N GLY A 793 -20.67 -20.45 -41.15
CA GLY A 793 -21.80 -20.38 -40.25
C GLY A 793 -21.60 -19.49 -39.03
N PRO A 794 -22.55 -19.53 -38.08
CA PRO A 794 -22.50 -18.69 -36.89
C PRO A 794 -21.28 -19.00 -36.01
N LEU A 795 -20.80 -17.95 -35.34
CA LEU A 795 -19.77 -18.05 -34.30
C LEU A 795 -20.34 -18.81 -33.09
N VAL A 796 -19.56 -19.76 -32.59
CA VAL A 796 -19.80 -20.51 -31.35
C VAL A 796 -18.54 -20.42 -30.52
N GLN A 797 -18.64 -19.75 -29.38
CA GLN A 797 -17.54 -19.57 -28.45
C GLN A 797 -17.74 -20.44 -27.21
N HIS A 798 -16.82 -21.35 -26.95
CA HIS A 798 -16.78 -22.09 -25.69
C HIS A 798 -15.68 -21.49 -24.81
N ILE A 799 -16.03 -21.15 -23.57
CA ILE A 799 -15.11 -20.54 -22.61
C ILE A 799 -14.96 -21.52 -21.45
N TYR A 800 -13.72 -21.81 -21.07
CA TYR A 800 -13.41 -22.65 -19.91
C TYR A 800 -12.56 -21.88 -18.92
N GLU A 801 -13.01 -21.78 -17.68
CA GLU A 801 -12.29 -21.13 -16.57
C GLU A 801 -11.89 -22.19 -15.54
N LEU A 802 -10.59 -22.27 -15.24
CA LEU A 802 -10.03 -23.01 -14.12
C LEU A 802 -9.68 -22.01 -13.00
N ARG A 803 -10.26 -22.17 -11.82
CA ARG A 803 -10.12 -21.22 -10.71
C ARG A 803 -9.71 -21.90 -9.42
N ASN A 804 -8.77 -21.31 -8.69
CA ASN A 804 -8.42 -21.73 -7.33
C ASN A 804 -9.19 -20.90 -6.31
N ASN A 805 -10.16 -21.48 -5.61
CA ASN A 805 -10.85 -20.82 -4.51
C ASN A 805 -10.26 -21.15 -3.13
N GLY A 806 -9.38 -22.16 -3.05
CA GLY A 806 -8.81 -22.58 -1.77
C GLY A 806 -7.74 -21.63 -1.26
N PRO A 807 -7.42 -21.70 0.04
CA PRO A 807 -6.36 -20.90 0.63
C PRO A 807 -4.99 -21.23 0.02
N SER A 808 -4.70 -22.51 -0.23
CA SER A 808 -3.38 -22.94 -0.69
C SER A 808 -3.20 -22.79 -2.20
N ALA A 809 -2.05 -22.26 -2.62
CA ALA A 809 -1.67 -22.15 -4.02
C ALA A 809 -1.17 -23.50 -4.57
N PHE A 810 -1.26 -23.70 -5.89
CA PHE A 810 -0.63 -24.82 -6.58
C PHE A 810 0.33 -24.33 -7.66
N SER A 811 1.32 -25.17 -8.01
CA SER A 811 2.40 -24.82 -8.94
C SER A 811 2.15 -25.31 -10.36
N LYS A 812 1.52 -26.48 -10.53
CA LYS A 812 1.23 -27.04 -11.86
C LYS A 812 -0.09 -27.81 -11.91
N VAL A 813 -0.86 -27.55 -12.96
CA VAL A 813 -2.10 -28.28 -13.29
C VAL A 813 -2.12 -28.65 -14.76
N MET A 814 -2.58 -29.85 -15.06
CA MET A 814 -2.85 -30.28 -16.43
C MET A 814 -4.34 -30.18 -16.71
N MET A 815 -4.71 -29.35 -17.67
CA MET A 815 -6.08 -29.23 -18.18
C MET A 815 -6.16 -29.85 -19.57
N THR A 816 -7.22 -30.62 -19.84
CA THR A 816 -7.45 -31.29 -21.13
C THR A 816 -8.86 -30.99 -21.60
N VAL A 817 -8.99 -30.43 -22.79
CA VAL A 817 -10.27 -30.17 -23.45
C VAL A 817 -10.46 -31.15 -24.60
N GLN A 818 -11.64 -31.75 -24.65
CA GLN A 818 -12.09 -32.69 -25.67
C GLN A 818 -13.17 -32.02 -26.52
N TRP A 819 -12.89 -31.85 -27.81
CA TRP A 819 -13.70 -31.09 -28.75
C TRP A 819 -14.34 -31.98 -29.83
N PRO A 820 -15.67 -31.95 -30.05
CA PRO A 820 -16.32 -32.76 -31.07
C PRO A 820 -16.07 -32.16 -32.47
N TYR A 821 -15.06 -32.67 -33.17
CA TYR A 821 -14.58 -32.09 -34.42
C TYR A 821 -15.34 -32.61 -35.64
N LYS A 822 -15.50 -33.94 -35.77
CA LYS A 822 -16.20 -34.56 -36.91
C LYS A 822 -17.14 -35.68 -36.51
N TYR A 823 -18.20 -35.87 -37.27
CA TYR A 823 -19.10 -37.02 -37.15
C TYR A 823 -19.36 -37.61 -38.54
N LYS A 824 -19.03 -38.89 -38.74
CA LYS A 824 -19.16 -39.58 -40.05
C LYS A 824 -18.53 -38.78 -41.22
N ASN A 825 -17.31 -38.27 -41.02
CA ASN A 825 -16.57 -37.37 -41.93
C ASN A 825 -17.16 -35.96 -42.15
N TYR A 826 -18.29 -35.61 -41.53
CA TYR A 826 -18.82 -34.26 -41.56
C TYR A 826 -18.24 -33.41 -40.42
N THR A 827 -17.72 -32.22 -40.73
CA THR A 827 -17.24 -31.25 -39.73
C THR A 827 -18.41 -30.74 -38.89
N LEU A 828 -18.26 -30.66 -37.57
CA LEU A 828 -19.28 -30.13 -36.67
C LEU A 828 -18.98 -28.69 -36.29
N LEU A 829 -18.11 -28.49 -35.31
CA LEU A 829 -17.62 -27.19 -34.89
C LEU A 829 -16.18 -27.00 -35.35
N TYR A 830 -15.98 -26.04 -36.24
CA TYR A 830 -14.69 -25.71 -36.83
C TYR A 830 -13.97 -24.67 -35.99
N ILE A 831 -12.88 -25.04 -35.31
CA ILE A 831 -12.11 -24.09 -34.50
C ILE A 831 -11.31 -23.16 -35.43
N VAL A 832 -11.54 -21.85 -35.28
CA VAL A 832 -10.85 -20.80 -36.04
C VAL A 832 -9.62 -20.35 -35.29
N GLN A 833 -9.76 -20.07 -33.99
CA GLN A 833 -8.66 -19.71 -33.10
C GLN A 833 -9.01 -20.02 -31.65
N TYR A 834 -8.00 -20.04 -30.79
CA TYR A 834 -8.19 -20.01 -29.35
C TYR A 834 -7.33 -18.93 -28.72
N GLU A 835 -7.81 -18.35 -27.64
CA GLU A 835 -7.15 -17.31 -26.85
C GLU A 835 -7.01 -17.80 -25.40
N ILE A 836 -5.93 -17.39 -24.73
CA ILE A 836 -5.62 -17.77 -23.36
C ILE A 836 -5.51 -16.53 -22.51
N ASP A 837 -6.10 -16.57 -21.32
CA ASP A 837 -5.93 -15.57 -20.27
C ASP A 837 -5.43 -16.26 -19.00
N GLY A 838 -4.40 -15.70 -18.36
CA GLY A 838 -3.70 -16.30 -17.22
C GLY A 838 -2.49 -17.19 -17.58
N PRO A 839 -1.84 -17.81 -16.57
CA PRO A 839 -0.54 -18.48 -16.71
C PRO A 839 -0.69 -19.89 -17.30
N MET A 840 -1.11 -20.00 -18.56
CA MET A 840 -1.40 -21.27 -19.21
C MET A 840 -0.83 -21.35 -20.63
N ASN A 841 -0.30 -22.52 -21.01
CA ASN A 841 0.14 -22.81 -22.37
C ASN A 841 -0.61 -24.03 -22.91
N CYS A 842 -1.28 -23.89 -24.05
CA CYS A 842 -2.07 -24.96 -24.66
C CYS A 842 -1.47 -25.45 -25.98
N THR A 843 -1.63 -26.74 -26.26
CA THR A 843 -1.28 -27.37 -27.52
C THR A 843 -2.46 -28.22 -28.01
N SER A 844 -2.73 -28.17 -29.31
CA SER A 844 -3.73 -29.05 -29.93
C SER A 844 -3.03 -30.21 -30.64
N ASP A 845 -3.65 -31.39 -30.60
CA ASP A 845 -3.18 -32.57 -31.34
C ASP A 845 -3.49 -32.50 -32.85
N MET A 846 -4.36 -31.59 -33.27
CA MET A 846 -4.70 -31.32 -34.67
C MET A 846 -4.37 -29.87 -35.04
N GLU A 847 -4.08 -29.62 -36.31
CA GLU A 847 -3.89 -28.25 -36.80
C GLU A 847 -5.21 -27.45 -36.69
N ILE A 848 -5.16 -26.31 -36.01
CA ILE A 848 -6.29 -25.38 -35.89
C ILE A 848 -6.37 -24.52 -37.15
N ASN A 849 -7.58 -24.28 -37.64
CA ASN A 849 -7.85 -23.56 -38.88
C ASN A 849 -7.08 -24.10 -40.12
N PRO A 850 -7.19 -25.40 -40.45
CA PRO A 850 -6.45 -26.00 -41.57
C PRO A 850 -6.84 -25.44 -42.95
N LEU A 851 -7.99 -24.76 -43.06
CA LEU A 851 -8.47 -24.13 -44.30
C LEU A 851 -8.04 -22.67 -44.43
N LYS A 852 -7.32 -22.13 -43.43
CA LYS A 852 -6.83 -20.75 -43.39
C LYS A 852 -7.93 -19.72 -43.65
N ILE A 853 -9.09 -19.93 -43.02
CA ILE A 853 -10.23 -19.02 -43.09
C ILE A 853 -9.80 -17.67 -42.53
N LYS A 854 -10.10 -16.59 -43.28
CA LYS A 854 -9.74 -15.22 -42.91
C LYS A 854 -10.61 -14.77 -41.74
N ILE A 855 -9.96 -14.38 -40.65
CA ILE A 855 -10.58 -13.94 -39.41
C ILE A 855 -10.91 -12.45 -39.53
N SER A 856 -12.14 -12.07 -39.20
CA SER A 856 -12.49 -10.64 -39.07
C SER A 856 -11.83 -10.08 -37.82
N ALA A 857 -11.09 -8.97 -37.93
CA ALA A 857 -10.54 -8.30 -36.76
C ALA A 857 -11.70 -7.83 -35.87
N SER A 858 -11.73 -8.29 -34.62
CA SER A 858 -12.68 -7.80 -33.63
C SER A 858 -12.52 -6.28 -33.51
N LYS A 859 -13.60 -5.53 -33.75
CA LYS A 859 -13.71 -4.12 -33.35
C LYS A 859 -13.62 -4.06 -31.83
N ASP A 860 -12.42 -3.82 -31.31
CA ASP A 860 -12.15 -3.61 -29.90
C ASP A 860 -11.66 -2.17 -29.64
N ASP A 861 -12.25 -1.21 -30.34
CA ASP A 861 -11.92 0.23 -30.20
C ASP A 861 -13.14 1.17 -30.02
N ASP A 862 -14.36 0.64 -29.79
CA ASP A 862 -15.54 1.47 -29.50
C ASP A 862 -16.33 0.95 -28.28
N LYS A 863 -15.69 0.92 -27.12
CA LYS A 863 -16.37 0.92 -25.82
C LYS A 863 -15.68 1.89 -24.87
N ASN A 864 -15.91 3.17 -25.10
CA ASN A 864 -15.86 4.20 -24.06
C ASN A 864 -16.64 5.43 -24.51
N GLU A 865 -17.97 5.32 -24.58
CA GLU A 865 -18.86 6.45 -24.36
C GLU A 865 -20.28 5.96 -24.08
N THR A 866 -20.95 6.62 -23.14
CA THR A 866 -22.32 6.39 -22.63
C THR A 866 -22.50 5.34 -21.50
N LEU A 867 -21.99 5.68 -20.31
CA LEU A 867 -22.65 5.33 -19.04
C LEU A 867 -22.88 6.59 -18.20
N SER A 868 -24.04 7.21 -18.37
CA SER A 868 -24.73 7.93 -17.29
C SER A 868 -26.18 8.17 -17.67
N ARG A 869 -27.04 7.21 -17.31
CA ARG A 869 -28.43 7.48 -16.98
C ARG A 869 -28.92 6.36 -16.08
N GLU A 870 -29.01 6.69 -14.80
CA GLU A 870 -29.80 5.94 -13.83
C GLU A 870 -31.22 5.78 -14.39
N ASP A 871 -31.63 4.54 -14.64
CA ASP A 871 -33.04 4.20 -14.70
C ASP A 871 -33.26 2.97 -13.84
N ASN A 872 -33.84 3.26 -12.68
CA ASN A 872 -34.32 2.33 -11.68
C ASN A 872 -35.53 1.58 -12.27
N ARG A 873 -35.34 0.34 -12.74
CA ARG A 873 -36.44 -0.55 -13.12
C ARG A 873 -36.21 -1.96 -12.58
N ASP A 874 -36.95 -2.26 -11.51
CA ASP A 874 -37.23 -3.61 -11.04
C ASP A 874 -37.69 -4.49 -12.21
N HIS A 875 -36.85 -5.44 -12.62
CA HIS A 875 -37.27 -6.55 -13.46
C HIS A 875 -37.53 -7.78 -12.58
N ARG A 876 -38.81 -7.91 -12.16
CA ARG A 876 -39.42 -9.19 -11.83
C ARG A 876 -39.26 -10.12 -13.04
N ILE A 877 -38.39 -11.11 -12.94
CA ILE A 877 -38.34 -12.22 -13.89
C ILE A 877 -39.48 -13.17 -13.53
N SER A 878 -40.57 -13.14 -14.30
CA SER A 878 -41.52 -14.25 -14.33
C SER A 878 -40.85 -15.38 -15.11
N GLN A 879 -40.47 -16.44 -14.39
CA GLN A 879 -40.07 -17.70 -14.99
C GLN A 879 -41.25 -18.25 -15.79
N ARG A 880 -41.16 -18.20 -17.12
CA ARG A 880 -41.97 -19.04 -18.00
C ARG A 880 -41.14 -20.29 -18.26
N ASP A 881 -41.43 -21.34 -17.51
CA ASP A 881 -40.99 -22.68 -17.86
C ASP A 881 -41.63 -23.04 -19.21
N VAL A 882 -40.84 -23.01 -20.27
CA VAL A 882 -41.20 -23.63 -21.54
C VAL A 882 -40.72 -25.06 -21.45
N THR A 883 -41.66 -25.97 -21.19
CA THR A 883 -41.45 -27.41 -21.32
C THR A 883 -41.00 -27.72 -22.74
N ALA A 884 -39.71 -28.03 -22.90
CA ALA A 884 -39.19 -28.61 -24.13
C ALA A 884 -39.85 -29.98 -24.33
N VAL A 885 -40.62 -30.11 -25.40
CA VAL A 885 -41.16 -31.39 -25.86
C VAL A 885 -39.97 -32.28 -26.22
N GLU A 886 -39.81 -33.41 -25.53
CA GLU A 886 -38.84 -34.45 -25.86
C GLU A 886 -39.13 -35.02 -27.26
N GLY A 887 -38.50 -34.44 -28.28
CA GLY A 887 -38.12 -35.15 -29.50
C GLY A 887 -36.69 -35.65 -29.36
N ASP A 888 -36.36 -36.81 -29.94
CA ASP A 888 -35.03 -37.45 -29.85
C ASP A 888 -33.88 -36.47 -30.19
N VAL A 889 -33.21 -35.92 -29.17
CA VAL A 889 -32.03 -35.06 -29.34
C VAL A 889 -30.78 -35.94 -29.41
N HIS A 890 -30.14 -35.99 -30.58
CA HIS A 890 -28.91 -36.74 -30.77
C HIS A 890 -27.71 -35.99 -30.14
N THR A 891 -27.18 -36.53 -29.05
CA THR A 891 -25.96 -36.01 -28.41
C THR A 891 -24.72 -36.42 -29.21
N LEU A 892 -23.91 -35.44 -29.63
CA LEU A 892 -22.63 -35.63 -30.30
C LEU A 892 -21.51 -35.09 -29.39
N GLY A 893 -20.90 -35.99 -28.64
CA GLY A 893 -19.67 -35.72 -27.87
C GLY A 893 -18.50 -36.56 -28.38
N CYS A 894 -17.32 -36.39 -27.77
CA CYS A 894 -16.10 -37.12 -28.14
C CYS A 894 -16.13 -38.64 -27.95
N GLY A 895 -17.18 -39.20 -27.34
CA GLY A 895 -17.40 -40.66 -27.33
C GLY A 895 -18.00 -41.19 -28.64
N THR A 896 -18.68 -40.34 -29.41
CA THR A 896 -19.40 -40.69 -30.65
C THR A 896 -18.88 -39.97 -31.89
N ALA A 897 -18.19 -38.85 -31.70
CA ALA A 897 -17.58 -38.01 -32.72
C ALA A 897 -16.05 -38.12 -32.66
N ASP A 898 -15.38 -37.90 -33.79
CA ASP A 898 -13.92 -37.75 -33.83
C ASP A 898 -13.54 -36.53 -33.03
N CYS A 899 -12.65 -36.74 -32.06
CA CYS A 899 -12.33 -35.75 -31.04
C CYS A 899 -10.99 -35.07 -31.33
N LEU A 900 -10.99 -33.74 -31.27
CA LEU A 900 -9.78 -32.93 -31.21
C LEU A 900 -9.45 -32.68 -29.74
N LYS A 901 -8.20 -32.87 -29.32
CA LYS A 901 -7.76 -32.65 -27.94
C LYS A 901 -6.89 -31.40 -27.85
N ILE A 902 -7.16 -30.59 -26.84
CA ILE A 902 -6.33 -29.45 -26.46
C ILE A 902 -5.81 -29.71 -25.06
N VAL A 903 -4.50 -29.82 -24.92
CA VAL A 903 -3.82 -30.06 -23.63
C VAL A 903 -3.16 -28.76 -23.19
N CYS A 904 -3.49 -28.32 -22.00
CA CYS A 904 -3.03 -27.07 -21.41
C CYS A 904 -2.24 -27.33 -20.13
N GLN A 905 -1.05 -26.75 -20.07
CA GLN A 905 -0.20 -26.71 -18.88
C GLN A 905 -0.46 -25.38 -18.17
N VAL A 906 -1.06 -25.43 -17.00
CA VAL A 906 -1.30 -24.25 -16.16
C VAL A 906 -0.20 -24.17 -15.11
N GLY A 907 0.41 -22.99 -14.98
CA GLY A 907 1.45 -22.69 -14.01
C GLY A 907 0.88 -22.36 -12.63
N HIS A 908 1.61 -21.52 -11.90
CA HIS A 908 1.27 -21.15 -10.53
C HIS A 908 -0.04 -20.36 -10.46
N LEU A 909 -1.01 -20.85 -9.68
CA LEU A 909 -2.26 -20.12 -9.39
C LEU A 909 -2.48 -20.00 -7.88
N GLU A 910 -2.42 -18.74 -7.43
CA GLU A 910 -2.73 -18.34 -6.06
C GLU A 910 -4.24 -18.36 -5.79
N ARG A 911 -4.60 -18.20 -4.51
CA ARG A 911 -5.99 -18.04 -4.07
C ARG A 911 -6.69 -16.93 -4.85
N GLY A 912 -7.85 -17.26 -5.42
CA GLY A 912 -8.73 -16.34 -6.13
C GLY A 912 -8.31 -16.03 -7.57
N LYS A 913 -7.21 -16.61 -8.08
CA LYS A 913 -6.77 -16.48 -9.47
C LYS A 913 -7.38 -17.57 -10.35
N SER A 914 -7.49 -17.28 -11.64
CA SER A 914 -7.97 -18.22 -12.65
C SER A 914 -7.13 -18.20 -13.94
N ALA A 915 -7.25 -19.28 -14.71
CA ALA A 915 -6.76 -19.40 -16.07
C ALA A 915 -7.94 -19.75 -16.98
N ILE A 916 -8.05 -19.04 -18.11
CA ILE A 916 -9.22 -19.10 -19.00
C ILE A 916 -8.79 -19.47 -20.41
N LEU A 917 -9.49 -20.41 -21.03
CA LEU A 917 -9.35 -20.79 -22.44
C LEU A 917 -10.61 -20.37 -23.21
N TYR A 918 -10.44 -19.50 -24.19
CA TYR A 918 -11.49 -19.09 -25.11
C TYR A 918 -11.32 -19.86 -26.43
N LEU A 919 -12.28 -20.73 -26.77
CA LEU A 919 -12.31 -21.46 -28.04
C LEU A 919 -13.31 -20.79 -28.98
N LYS A 920 -12.82 -20.09 -30.01
CA LYS A 920 -13.65 -19.49 -31.06
C LYS A 920 -13.81 -20.48 -32.21
N SER A 921 -15.03 -20.93 -32.42
CA SER A 921 -15.37 -21.90 -33.46
C SER A 921 -16.53 -21.43 -34.33
N ARG A 922 -16.68 -22.01 -35.51
CA ARG A 922 -17.80 -21.76 -36.43
C ARG A 922 -18.60 -23.04 -36.58
N LEU A 923 -19.93 -22.94 -36.49
CA LEU A 923 -20.80 -24.06 -36.78
C LEU A 923 -20.74 -24.36 -38.28
N TRP A 924 -20.38 -25.59 -38.65
CA TRP A 924 -20.33 -26.00 -40.05
C TRP A 924 -21.75 -26.26 -40.59
N THR A 925 -22.42 -25.20 -41.02
CA THR A 925 -23.86 -25.20 -41.33
C THR A 925 -24.22 -26.24 -42.40
N GLN A 926 -23.33 -26.46 -43.38
CA GLN A 926 -23.52 -27.44 -44.46
C GLN A 926 -23.78 -28.86 -43.94
N THR A 927 -23.16 -29.25 -42.82
CA THR A 927 -23.33 -30.58 -42.22
C THR A 927 -24.78 -30.83 -41.79
N PHE A 928 -25.41 -29.82 -41.21
CA PHE A 928 -26.77 -29.92 -40.67
C PHE A 928 -27.85 -29.65 -41.74
N MET A 929 -27.48 -29.02 -42.86
CA MET A 929 -28.38 -28.77 -43.99
C MET A 929 -28.44 -29.93 -44.99
N ASN A 930 -27.62 -30.97 -44.85
CA ASN A 930 -27.65 -32.17 -45.70
C ASN A 930 -28.96 -32.96 -45.52
N LYS A 931 -29.52 -33.51 -46.61
CA LYS A 931 -30.82 -34.24 -46.61
C LYS A 931 -30.91 -35.38 -45.59
N GLU A 932 -29.80 -36.00 -45.22
CA GLU A 932 -29.72 -37.07 -44.21
C GLU A 932 -29.85 -36.56 -42.76
N ASN A 933 -29.52 -35.29 -42.53
CA ASN A 933 -29.46 -34.66 -41.21
C ASN A 933 -30.57 -33.59 -41.02
N GLN A 934 -31.37 -33.33 -42.07
CA GLN A 934 -32.54 -32.46 -42.00
C GLN A 934 -33.59 -33.04 -41.04
N ASN A 935 -34.20 -32.18 -40.22
CA ASN A 935 -35.23 -32.51 -39.20
C ASN A 935 -34.77 -33.24 -37.92
N HIS A 936 -33.47 -33.37 -37.64
CA HIS A 936 -32.98 -33.84 -36.33
C HIS A 936 -32.45 -32.68 -35.47
N SER A 937 -32.63 -32.80 -34.15
CA SER A 937 -32.01 -31.93 -33.16
C SER A 937 -30.70 -32.54 -32.68
N TYR A 938 -29.61 -31.76 -32.68
CA TYR A 938 -28.29 -32.20 -32.26
C TYR A 938 -27.81 -31.44 -31.03
N SER A 939 -27.12 -32.12 -30.12
CA SER A 939 -26.51 -31.51 -28.93
C SER A 939 -25.00 -31.73 -28.98
N LEU A 940 -24.25 -30.69 -29.33
CA LEU A 940 -22.80 -30.76 -29.46
C LEU A 940 -22.15 -30.54 -28.11
N LYS A 941 -21.43 -31.55 -27.61
CA LYS A 941 -20.83 -31.53 -26.26
C LYS A 941 -19.31 -31.57 -26.33
N SER A 942 -18.68 -30.57 -25.74
CA SER A 942 -17.24 -30.57 -25.44
C SER A 942 -17.02 -30.68 -23.93
N SER A 943 -15.99 -31.38 -23.50
CA SER A 943 -15.66 -31.54 -22.08
C SER A 943 -14.28 -30.99 -21.78
N ALA A 944 -14.08 -30.49 -20.56
CA ALA A 944 -12.77 -30.10 -20.05
C ALA A 944 -12.56 -30.73 -18.67
N SER A 945 -11.39 -31.30 -18.46
CA SER A 945 -10.97 -31.91 -17.19
C SER A 945 -9.64 -31.34 -16.74
N PHE A 946 -9.40 -31.26 -15.43
CA PHE A 946 -8.10 -30.90 -14.90
C PHE A 946 -7.61 -31.88 -13.84
N ASN A 947 -6.29 -31.92 -13.66
CA ASN A 947 -5.62 -32.64 -12.57
C ASN A 947 -4.48 -31.79 -12.01
N VAL A 948 -4.49 -31.54 -10.69
CA VAL A 948 -3.42 -30.82 -10.00
C VAL A 948 -2.25 -31.76 -9.75
N ILE A 949 -1.04 -31.37 -10.16
CA ILE A 949 0.14 -32.25 -10.15
C ILE A 949 1.14 -31.83 -9.09
N GLU A 950 1.32 -30.54 -8.86
CA GLU A 950 2.40 -30.02 -8.02
C GLU A 950 1.93 -28.84 -7.18
N PHE A 951 2.34 -28.84 -5.92
CA PHE A 951 2.20 -27.74 -4.96
C PHE A 951 3.57 -27.15 -4.64
N PRO A 952 3.67 -25.86 -4.27
CA PRO A 952 4.94 -25.26 -3.87
C PRO A 952 5.48 -25.84 -2.54
N TYR A 953 4.60 -26.41 -1.71
CA TYR A 953 4.89 -26.91 -0.36
C TYR A 953 5.44 -28.35 -0.35
N LYS A 954 6.69 -28.55 -0.80
CA LYS A 954 7.28 -29.89 -1.05
C LYS A 954 7.38 -30.82 0.17
N ASN A 955 7.36 -30.29 1.38
CA ASN A 955 7.49 -31.06 2.62
C ASN A 955 6.15 -31.54 3.21
N LEU A 956 5.03 -31.24 2.55
CA LEU A 956 3.68 -31.59 3.01
C LEU A 956 3.01 -32.54 2.02
N SER A 957 2.29 -33.53 2.55
CA SER A 957 1.48 -34.45 1.75
C SER A 957 0.19 -33.78 1.27
N PHE A 958 -0.19 -34.01 0.02
CA PHE A 958 -1.46 -33.55 -0.54
C PHE A 958 -2.25 -34.69 -1.18
N GLU A 959 -3.56 -34.50 -1.33
CA GLU A 959 -4.46 -35.42 -2.04
C GLU A 959 -4.60 -35.03 -3.51
N ASP A 960 -4.87 -36.01 -4.38
CA ASP A 960 -5.05 -35.78 -5.82
C ASP A 960 -6.35 -35.01 -6.11
N ILE A 961 -6.23 -33.78 -6.60
CA ILE A 961 -7.37 -32.92 -6.93
C ILE A 961 -7.65 -32.98 -8.44
N HIS A 962 -8.82 -33.51 -8.80
CA HIS A 962 -9.28 -33.62 -10.18
C HIS A 962 -10.78 -33.33 -10.28
N ASN A 963 -11.19 -32.66 -11.36
CA ASN A 963 -12.60 -32.45 -11.67
C ASN A 963 -12.79 -32.21 -13.18
N SER A 964 -14.03 -32.18 -13.66
CA SER A 964 -14.36 -31.95 -15.06
C SER A 964 -15.68 -31.20 -15.23
N THR A 965 -15.84 -30.54 -16.37
CA THR A 965 -17.06 -29.85 -16.77
C THR A 965 -17.39 -30.15 -18.23
N VAL A 966 -18.67 -30.03 -18.60
CA VAL A 966 -19.16 -30.26 -19.96
C VAL A 966 -19.93 -29.03 -20.43
N VAL A 967 -19.56 -28.53 -21.60
CA VAL A 967 -20.20 -27.39 -22.27
C VAL A 967 -20.95 -27.91 -23.48
N THR A 968 -22.19 -27.45 -23.64
CA THR A 968 -23.12 -27.94 -24.67
C THR A 968 -23.62 -26.80 -25.55
N THR A 969 -23.66 -27.04 -26.86
CA THR A 969 -24.32 -26.18 -27.84
C THR A 969 -25.42 -26.97 -28.55
N ASN A 970 -26.68 -26.56 -28.37
CA ASN A 970 -27.83 -27.26 -28.93
C ASN A 970 -28.24 -26.69 -30.28
N ILE A 971 -28.46 -27.55 -31.28
CA ILE A 971 -28.85 -27.19 -32.64
C ILE A 971 -30.24 -27.75 -32.89
N THR A 972 -31.20 -26.86 -33.15
CA THR A 972 -32.62 -27.22 -33.30
C THR A 972 -33.22 -26.54 -34.53
N TRP A 973 -34.28 -27.13 -35.10
CA TRP A 973 -35.00 -26.54 -36.24
C TRP A 973 -36.15 -25.65 -35.75
N GLY A 974 -36.14 -24.37 -36.13
CA GLY A 974 -37.13 -23.38 -35.67
C GLY A 974 -38.49 -23.42 -36.38
N ILE A 975 -38.56 -24.01 -37.58
CA ILE A 975 -39.79 -24.11 -38.39
C ILE A 975 -39.96 -25.57 -38.82
N GLN A 976 -40.84 -26.32 -38.16
CA GLN A 976 -41.30 -27.60 -38.69
C GLN A 976 -42.38 -27.34 -39.76
N PRO A 977 -42.34 -28.00 -40.93
CA PRO A 977 -43.29 -27.74 -42.01
C PRO A 977 -44.72 -28.09 -41.56
N GLN A 978 -45.63 -27.12 -41.61
CA GLN A 978 -47.06 -27.37 -41.42
C GLN A 978 -47.62 -28.22 -42.59
N PRO A 979 -48.58 -29.12 -42.36
CA PRO A 979 -49.19 -29.92 -43.42
C PRO A 979 -49.90 -29.01 -44.44
N MET A 980 -49.48 -29.03 -45.71
CA MET A 980 -50.10 -28.21 -46.76
C MET A 980 -51.59 -28.60 -46.97
N PRO A 981 -52.54 -27.64 -46.92
CA PRO A 981 -53.95 -27.92 -47.19
C PRO A 981 -54.24 -28.09 -48.70
N VAL A 982 -55.24 -28.91 -49.03
CA VAL A 982 -55.66 -29.27 -50.40
C VAL A 982 -56.15 -28.03 -51.19
N PRO A 983 -55.79 -27.86 -52.48
CA PRO A 983 -56.15 -26.67 -53.27
C PRO A 983 -57.66 -26.44 -53.43
N VAL A 984 -58.08 -25.18 -53.31
CA VAL A 984 -59.48 -24.72 -53.31
C VAL A 984 -60.29 -25.14 -54.56
N TRP A 985 -59.65 -25.31 -55.73
CA TRP A 985 -60.34 -25.74 -56.95
C TRP A 985 -60.95 -27.16 -56.82
N VAL A 986 -60.33 -28.02 -56.01
CA VAL A 986 -60.83 -29.39 -55.72
C VAL A 986 -62.10 -29.32 -54.88
N ILE A 987 -62.18 -28.36 -53.95
CA ILE A 987 -63.36 -28.09 -53.12
C ILE A 987 -64.51 -27.56 -53.98
N ILE A 988 -64.23 -26.62 -54.90
CA ILE A 988 -65.25 -26.04 -55.79
C ILE A 988 -65.86 -27.13 -56.69
N LEU A 989 -65.05 -28.03 -57.24
CA LEU A 989 -65.51 -29.16 -58.05
C LEU A 989 -66.42 -30.11 -57.26
N ALA A 990 -66.06 -30.42 -56.01
CA ALA A 990 -66.85 -31.28 -55.13
C ALA A 990 -68.21 -30.64 -54.77
N VAL A 991 -68.24 -29.33 -54.51
CA VAL A 991 -69.48 -28.59 -54.20
C VAL A 991 -70.44 -28.54 -55.40
N LEU A 992 -69.92 -28.29 -56.61
CA LEU A 992 -70.74 -28.28 -57.83
C LEU A 992 -71.37 -29.65 -58.12
N ALA A 993 -70.60 -30.73 -57.94
CA ALA A 993 -71.12 -32.09 -58.09
C ALA A 993 -72.18 -32.42 -57.01
N GLY A 994 -71.95 -32.00 -55.76
CA GLY A 994 -72.88 -32.20 -54.65
C GLY A 994 -74.21 -31.45 -54.83
N LEU A 995 -74.18 -30.19 -55.28
CA LEU A 995 -75.39 -29.41 -55.54
C LEU A 995 -76.21 -29.97 -56.70
N LEU A 996 -75.56 -30.47 -57.75
CA LEU A 996 -76.25 -31.09 -58.87
C LEU A 996 -76.98 -32.37 -58.45
N LEU A 997 -76.35 -33.18 -57.59
CA LEU A 997 -76.96 -34.38 -57.02
C LEU A 997 -78.13 -34.05 -56.07
N LEU A 998 -77.98 -33.03 -55.23
CA LEU A 998 -79.04 -32.56 -54.33
C LEU A 998 -80.27 -32.06 -55.10
N ALA A 999 -80.07 -31.29 -56.17
CA ALA A 999 -81.17 -30.77 -56.99
C ALA A 999 -82.00 -31.89 -57.62
N VAL A 1000 -81.34 -32.97 -58.09
CA VAL A 1000 -82.03 -34.17 -58.60
C VAL A 1000 -82.83 -34.85 -57.48
N LEU A 1001 -82.25 -34.98 -56.29
CA LEU A 1001 -82.89 -35.64 -55.14
C LEU A 1001 -84.12 -34.87 -54.63
N VAL A 1002 -84.03 -33.54 -54.53
CA VAL A 1002 -85.14 -32.67 -54.13
C VAL A 1002 -86.27 -32.71 -55.16
N PHE A 1003 -85.96 -32.75 -56.46
CA PHE A 1003 -86.95 -32.89 -57.52
C PHE A 1003 -87.72 -34.22 -57.42
N VAL A 1004 -87.02 -35.32 -57.10
CA VAL A 1004 -87.64 -36.64 -56.87
C VAL A 1004 -88.53 -36.61 -55.61
N MET A 1005 -88.03 -36.08 -54.49
CA MET A 1005 -88.78 -36.06 -53.22
C MET A 1005 -90.00 -35.13 -53.27
N TYR A 1006 -89.94 -34.03 -54.03
CA TYR A 1006 -91.09 -33.15 -54.28
C TYR A 1006 -92.18 -33.86 -55.10
N ARG A 1007 -91.80 -34.62 -56.13
CA ARG A 1007 -92.73 -35.45 -56.94
C ARG A 1007 -93.44 -36.53 -56.12
N MET A 1008 -92.87 -36.97 -55.00
CA MET A 1008 -93.43 -38.00 -54.13
C MET A 1008 -94.30 -37.47 -52.96
N GLY A 1009 -94.55 -36.15 -52.89
CA GLY A 1009 -95.57 -35.58 -52.00
C GLY A 1009 -95.22 -35.51 -50.50
N PHE A 1010 -93.94 -35.56 -50.14
CA PHE A 1010 -93.44 -35.79 -48.77
C PHE A 1010 -93.68 -34.67 -47.73
N PHE A 1011 -94.04 -33.44 -48.11
CA PHE A 1011 -93.96 -32.27 -47.19
C PHE A 1011 -95.29 -31.62 -46.79
N LYS A 1012 -96.29 -32.35 -46.24
CA LYS A 1012 -97.44 -31.69 -45.57
C LYS A 1012 -97.94 -32.37 -44.28
N ARG A 1013 -97.61 -31.70 -43.15
CA ARG A 1013 -98.46 -31.41 -41.96
C ARG A 1013 -98.73 -32.55 -40.95
N VAL A 1014 -98.99 -32.35 -39.65
CA VAL A 1014 -99.09 -31.23 -38.67
C VAL A 1014 -98.94 -31.83 -37.25
N ARG A 1015 -98.34 -31.11 -36.30
CA ARG A 1015 -98.21 -31.46 -34.86
C ARG A 1015 -99.41 -30.98 -34.00
N PRO A 1016 -99.70 -31.66 -32.88
CA PRO A 1016 -100.22 -31.03 -31.66
C PRO A 1016 -99.33 -31.28 -30.40
N PRO A 1017 -99.60 -30.60 -29.26
CA PRO A 1017 -98.60 -30.22 -28.25
C PRO A 1017 -98.78 -30.82 -26.83
N GLN A 1018 -97.67 -30.73 -26.07
CA GLN A 1018 -97.43 -30.66 -24.59
C GLN A 1018 -98.41 -31.27 -23.56
N GLU A 1019 -97.83 -32.03 -22.60
CA GLU A 1019 -98.06 -32.01 -21.12
C GLU A 1019 -97.06 -33.02 -20.48
N GLU A 1020 -96.16 -32.60 -19.58
CA GLU A 1020 -96.20 -32.60 -18.09
C GLU A 1020 -95.82 -33.93 -17.39
N GLN A 1021 -95.03 -33.80 -16.29
CA GLN A 1021 -94.72 -34.78 -15.21
C GLN A 1021 -93.87 -36.01 -15.61
N GLU A 1022 -93.03 -36.66 -14.80
CA GLU A 1022 -92.65 -36.66 -13.38
C GLU A 1022 -91.33 -37.51 -13.25
N ARG A 1023 -90.60 -37.40 -12.12
CA ARG A 1023 -89.81 -38.45 -11.37
C ARG A 1023 -88.99 -39.52 -12.13
N GLU A 1024 -87.86 -40.07 -11.69
CA GLU A 1024 -87.06 -40.14 -10.47
C GLU A 1024 -85.79 -40.97 -10.83
N GLN A 1025 -84.74 -40.82 -10.00
CA GLN A 1025 -83.81 -41.87 -9.55
C GLN A 1025 -82.59 -42.36 -10.38
N LEU A 1026 -81.48 -42.38 -9.61
CA LEU A 1026 -80.31 -43.29 -9.59
C LEU A 1026 -79.04 -42.93 -10.40
N GLN A 1027 -78.06 -42.43 -9.64
CA GLN A 1027 -76.59 -42.48 -9.82
C GLN A 1027 -76.05 -43.94 -9.85
N PRO A 1028 -74.72 -44.18 -10.04
CA PRO A 1028 -73.66 -43.42 -10.73
C PRO A 1028 -72.75 -44.33 -11.60
N HIS A 1029 -71.86 -43.75 -12.42
CA HIS A 1029 -70.44 -44.17 -12.42
C HIS A 1029 -69.53 -43.17 -13.14
N GLU A 1030 -68.40 -42.90 -12.47
CA GLU A 1030 -67.25 -42.11 -12.90
C GLU A 1030 -66.52 -42.70 -14.11
N ASN A 1031 -65.99 -41.83 -14.97
CA ASN A 1031 -64.57 -41.74 -15.30
C ASN A 1031 -64.32 -40.63 -16.34
N GLY A 1032 -63.18 -39.96 -16.21
CA GLY A 1032 -62.46 -39.40 -17.36
C GLY A 1032 -62.60 -37.90 -17.57
N GLU A 1033 -61.64 -37.19 -16.99
CA GLU A 1033 -60.90 -36.04 -17.54
C GLU A 1033 -61.57 -35.09 -18.53
N GLY A 1034 -61.61 -33.83 -18.11
CA GLY A 1034 -61.77 -32.68 -19.00
C GLY A 1034 -61.44 -31.40 -18.24
N THR A 1035 -60.20 -30.94 -18.41
CA THR A 1035 -59.81 -29.54 -18.74
C THR A 1035 -60.43 -28.35 -18.01
N SER A 1036 -59.59 -27.32 -17.88
CA SER A 1036 -59.92 -25.87 -17.76
C SER A 1036 -60.56 -25.42 -16.45
N GLU A 1037 -60.26 -24.28 -15.83
CA GLU A 1037 -59.44 -23.10 -16.13
C GLU A 1037 -59.41 -22.30 -14.80
N ALA A 1038 -58.22 -21.89 -14.32
CA ALA A 1038 -57.96 -20.71 -13.48
C ALA A 1038 -56.45 -20.57 -13.24
#